data_AF-R9KFN1-F1
#
_entry.id   AF-R9KFN1-F1
#
_cell.length_a   1.000
_cell.length_b   1.000
_cell.length_c   1.000
_cell.angle_alpha   90.00
_cell.angle_beta   90.00
_cell.angle_gamma   90.00
#
_symmetry.space_group_name_H-M   'P 1'
#
loop_
_entity.id
_entity.type
_entity.pdbx_description
1 polymer ?
#
loop_
_entity_poly.entity_id
_entity_poly.type
_entity_poly.pdbx_seq_one_letter_code
_entity_poly.pdbx_strand_id
1 'polypeptide(L)'
;MGELSELQRRTQSATLEAVYEKFNIDHPADYKGHSLSVSDIVVLHEDGKNSAHFVDSFGFTGLPDFVRELEGIEETEKGEAEPEAPQEETLDTSGHNVQKPEAEKAEQKNYPAFYGHTLVYAMEHGEVDQYLDSRKLDRECKEAVEGTIRQNFDGMHLKHDIVKPLAEQYGSDRIAFVLANTLQQESWDGRFSRDNKAWAAEFYIPENLVHGIDVNRELIVSSHPAVLDGFIDMFRREVLEKEKEMSAAQEKVQDTSGHDVQKSEPGQAEMEQPKPEPAQTEQPKPEKEEHQETERPEPQQEETPETKQAEPQSEQNKLEKADKTQAFEDFEDEDEIIDLGDEKDQVLAQMKKSLKGEQETELAFQIADRFISIQEVDGGYDYSIMGADYKEIDGGVYDNPDVSIREAFDDILTDLKDNPFDNGAKGNIRDNDELIPIDYDGLMEKAEAVNTIEPQAQGTVVENFKAKTNELFHEISEMNPAEIEETVKCHVQAQLDESGIDAEIVDVAVVGSRCRGLEQEGSDLDVAVELSTSEREDVLFDTFNGDALHIGGVKVDINPITAQRTGTLETYLPQVEDYLEGVREAREKELVSLSQEQAETEVTLTVAECGEFHNLGEFYENIPTVEEAVAIWKQIPPERMNGIPAIGINIHTPGTEVFEDVGMDILSGNRIDLDILEYIPDIKGNLQAMEIITELVAKLPEMEIDGHLSEEMEAKVWEKRMPDLTPAEQLAVEIDRFIYGYDTALYHDNNQSMTENVSEIAEALKQRDTRDMALWFADIAADGTEREERKQAMEFLGKLAEYKPLAKIEEMEEQNYNMIDNVLNNGAGEKAQKEENKKAPDKPAAKPSLKARLAEKKAQVAGQGREQEENIKNKQREM
;
A
#
# COMPACT_ATOMS: atom_id res chain seq x y z
N MET A 1 9.39 -5.54 60.20
CA MET A 1 8.55 -6.52 59.49
C MET A 1 8.23 -6.08 58.07
N GLY A 2 7.85 -4.82 57.81
CA GLY A 2 7.57 -4.35 56.43
C GLY A 2 8.75 -4.47 55.45
N GLU A 3 9.91 -3.92 55.78
CA GLU A 3 11.09 -3.84 54.88
C GLU A 3 11.55 -5.19 54.31
N LEU A 4 11.41 -6.29 55.07
CA LEU A 4 11.77 -7.63 54.60
C LEU A 4 10.82 -8.14 53.49
N SER A 5 9.54 -7.74 53.54
CA SER A 5 8.55 -8.15 52.55
C SER A 5 8.75 -7.47 51.20
N GLU A 6 9.19 -6.21 51.20
CA GLU A 6 9.47 -5.46 49.97
C GLU A 6 10.79 -5.91 49.32
N LEU A 7 11.82 -6.16 50.13
CA LEU A 7 13.10 -6.69 49.64
C LEU A 7 12.93 -8.08 49.02
N GLN A 8 12.13 -8.95 49.67
CA GLN A 8 11.83 -10.27 49.14
C GLN A 8 11.02 -10.19 47.83
N ARG A 9 10.01 -9.31 47.74
CA ARG A 9 9.24 -9.08 46.50
C ARG A 9 10.10 -8.56 45.35
N ARG A 10 11.04 -7.62 45.61
CA ARG A 10 12.02 -7.14 44.61
C ARG A 10 12.96 -8.25 44.13
N THR A 11 13.38 -9.14 45.02
CA THR A 11 14.29 -10.23 44.67
C THR A 11 13.57 -11.27 43.78
N GLN A 12 12.30 -11.57 44.07
CA GLN A 12 11.49 -12.49 43.27
C GLN A 12 11.16 -11.96 41.87
N SER A 13 10.84 -10.67 41.74
CA SER A 13 10.66 -10.03 40.43
C SER A 13 11.92 -10.16 39.57
N ALA A 14 13.11 -9.82 40.12
CA ALA A 14 14.37 -9.98 39.38
C ALA A 14 14.67 -11.45 38.98
N THR A 15 14.23 -12.43 39.78
CA THR A 15 14.34 -13.86 39.42
C THR A 15 13.40 -14.25 38.29
N LEU A 16 12.18 -13.72 38.26
CA LEU A 16 11.20 -13.98 37.20
C LEU A 16 11.64 -13.39 35.85
N GLU A 17 12.13 -12.15 35.84
CA GLU A 17 12.68 -11.52 34.62
C GLU A 17 13.88 -12.32 34.07
N ALA A 18 14.79 -12.78 34.93
CA ALA A 18 15.93 -13.60 34.50
C ALA A 18 15.52 -15.00 33.99
N VAL A 19 14.35 -15.50 34.38
CA VAL A 19 13.76 -16.73 33.81
C VAL A 19 13.15 -16.43 32.45
N TYR A 20 12.43 -15.31 32.30
CA TYR A 20 11.86 -14.85 31.03
C TYR A 20 12.95 -14.64 29.97
N GLU A 21 13.98 -13.84 30.28
CA GLU A 21 15.14 -13.58 29.41
C GLU A 21 15.80 -14.88 28.92
N LYS A 22 15.99 -15.85 29.82
CA LYS A 22 16.62 -17.13 29.48
C LYS A 22 15.77 -18.05 28.60
N PHE A 23 14.45 -18.00 28.70
CA PHE A 23 13.55 -18.88 27.94
C PHE A 23 12.90 -18.21 26.72
N ASN A 24 13.20 -16.93 26.47
CA ASN A 24 12.72 -16.19 25.29
C ASN A 24 13.86 -15.55 24.46
N ILE A 25 15.03 -15.28 25.06
CA ILE A 25 16.16 -14.59 24.39
C ILE A 25 17.39 -15.51 24.38
N ASP A 26 17.87 -15.93 25.55
CA ASP A 26 19.12 -16.71 25.71
C ASP A 26 18.87 -18.22 25.87
N HIS A 27 18.20 -18.82 24.87
CA HIS A 27 17.85 -20.25 24.88
C HIS A 27 19.08 -21.16 25.07
N PRO A 28 19.07 -22.11 26.03
CA PRO A 28 20.06 -23.18 26.12
C PRO A 28 20.12 -24.00 24.82
N ALA A 29 21.32 -24.40 24.40
CA ALA A 29 21.53 -25.11 23.12
C ALA A 29 20.82 -26.49 23.02
N ASP A 30 20.39 -27.06 24.15
CA ASP A 30 19.59 -28.29 24.27
C ASP A 30 18.10 -28.05 24.53
N TYR A 31 17.64 -26.79 24.58
CA TYR A 31 16.23 -26.44 24.77
C TYR A 31 15.39 -26.72 23.52
N LYS A 32 14.22 -27.34 23.72
CA LYS A 32 13.24 -27.73 22.69
C LYS A 32 11.79 -27.48 23.13
N GLY A 33 11.58 -26.68 24.18
CA GLY A 33 10.24 -26.25 24.63
C GLY A 33 9.78 -24.99 23.90
N HIS A 34 8.53 -24.60 24.08
CA HIS A 34 8.03 -23.28 23.68
C HIS A 34 8.59 -22.17 24.59
N SER A 35 8.76 -20.98 24.04
CA SER A 35 9.07 -19.77 24.83
C SER A 35 7.92 -19.43 25.79
N LEU A 36 8.21 -18.70 26.87
CA LEU A 36 7.22 -18.19 27.82
C LEU A 36 6.38 -17.09 27.16
N SER A 37 5.07 -17.21 27.24
CA SER A 37 4.09 -16.40 26.52
C SER A 37 3.00 -15.87 27.44
N VAL A 38 2.24 -14.87 26.97
CA VAL A 38 1.10 -14.33 27.72
C VAL A 38 0.07 -15.44 27.95
N SER A 39 -0.41 -15.56 29.19
CA SER A 39 -1.27 -16.63 29.73
C SER A 39 -0.55 -17.83 30.36
N ASP A 40 0.78 -17.92 30.31
CA ASP A 40 1.52 -18.96 31.03
C ASP A 40 1.50 -18.75 32.56
N ILE A 41 1.71 -19.84 33.32
CA ILE A 41 1.85 -19.78 34.79
C ILE A 41 3.22 -20.34 35.20
N VAL A 42 4.07 -19.47 35.74
CA VAL A 42 5.39 -19.81 36.28
C VAL A 42 5.29 -20.10 37.77
N VAL A 43 5.67 -21.31 38.18
CA VAL A 43 5.74 -21.70 39.60
C VAL A 43 7.19 -21.72 40.07
N LEU A 44 7.57 -20.76 40.90
CA LEU A 44 8.88 -20.71 41.56
C LEU A 44 8.87 -21.50 42.87
N HIS A 45 9.93 -22.30 43.08
CA HIS A 45 10.18 -23.02 44.33
C HIS A 45 11.45 -22.49 45.00
N GLU A 46 11.29 -21.67 46.03
CA GLU A 46 12.39 -21.01 46.76
C GLU A 46 12.27 -21.26 48.27
N ASP A 47 13.38 -21.59 48.94
CA ASP A 47 13.44 -21.85 50.38
C ASP A 47 12.35 -22.80 50.94
N GLY A 48 11.89 -23.75 50.11
CA GLY A 48 10.85 -24.72 50.47
C GLY A 48 9.42 -24.17 50.41
N LYS A 49 9.19 -23.04 49.74
CA LYS A 49 7.87 -22.46 49.45
C LYS A 49 7.62 -22.39 47.95
N ASN A 50 6.37 -22.60 47.56
CA ASN A 50 5.91 -22.36 46.20
C ASN A 50 5.34 -20.94 46.08
N SER A 51 5.56 -20.30 44.94
CA SER A 51 4.80 -19.11 44.51
C SER A 51 4.47 -19.24 43.03
N ALA A 52 3.20 -19.07 42.67
CA ALA A 52 2.74 -19.09 41.29
C ALA A 52 2.55 -17.66 40.78
N HIS A 53 2.93 -17.42 39.54
CA HIS A 53 2.86 -16.11 38.88
C HIS A 53 2.35 -16.29 37.46
N PHE A 54 1.31 -15.54 37.10
CA PHE A 54 0.77 -15.46 35.75
C PHE A 54 1.65 -14.54 34.89
N VAL A 55 1.93 -14.95 33.66
CA VAL A 55 2.65 -14.16 32.65
C VAL A 55 1.63 -13.26 31.94
N ASP A 56 1.65 -11.99 32.29
CA ASP A 56 0.85 -10.93 31.67
C ASP A 56 1.69 -10.17 30.64
N SER A 57 1.02 -9.45 29.74
CA SER A 57 1.59 -8.60 28.69
C SER A 57 2.60 -7.54 29.17
N PHE A 58 2.62 -7.23 30.47
CA PHE A 58 3.52 -6.24 31.08
C PHE A 58 4.32 -6.77 32.30
N GLY A 59 4.34 -8.09 32.53
CA GLY A 59 5.13 -8.71 33.60
C GLY A 59 4.39 -9.80 34.38
N PHE A 60 4.81 -10.04 35.62
CA PHE A 60 4.38 -11.19 36.41
C PHE A 60 3.37 -10.84 37.51
N THR A 61 2.14 -11.39 37.39
CA THR A 61 1.07 -11.22 38.38
C THR A 61 1.01 -12.42 39.33
N GLY A 62 1.33 -12.20 40.62
CA GLY A 62 1.32 -13.26 41.62
C GLY A 62 -0.08 -13.83 41.91
N LEU A 63 -0.19 -15.16 41.89
CA LEU A 63 -1.44 -15.92 42.12
C LEU A 63 -1.41 -16.61 43.51
N PRO A 64 -1.82 -15.93 44.61
CA PRO A 64 -1.71 -16.47 45.97
C PRO A 64 -2.64 -17.66 46.23
N ASP A 65 -3.85 -17.68 45.64
CA ASP A 65 -4.82 -18.75 45.87
C ASP A 65 -4.55 -20.02 45.03
N PHE A 66 -3.89 -19.89 43.87
CA PHE A 66 -3.45 -21.02 43.03
C PHE A 66 -2.52 -21.97 43.79
N VAL A 67 -1.71 -21.43 44.72
CA VAL A 67 -0.84 -22.24 45.59
C VAL A 67 -1.64 -22.95 46.69
N ARG A 68 -2.75 -22.38 47.19
CA ARG A 68 -3.61 -23.02 48.20
C ARG A 68 -4.33 -24.26 47.67
N GLU A 69 -4.68 -24.26 46.39
CA GLU A 69 -5.24 -25.44 45.71
C GLU A 69 -4.19 -26.55 45.53
N LEU A 70 -2.97 -26.19 45.12
CA LEU A 70 -1.83 -27.12 45.04
C LEU A 70 -1.41 -27.71 46.40
N GLU A 71 -1.64 -26.98 47.51
CA GLU A 71 -1.36 -27.43 48.88
C GLU A 71 -2.55 -28.14 49.58
N GLY A 72 -3.71 -28.26 48.92
CA GLY A 72 -4.79 -29.18 49.29
C GLY A 72 -5.56 -28.82 50.57
N ILE A 73 -5.97 -27.55 50.72
CA ILE A 73 -6.82 -27.11 51.85
C ILE A 73 -8.27 -26.91 51.39
N GLU A 74 -9.11 -27.94 51.58
CA GLU A 74 -10.56 -27.90 51.27
C GLU A 74 -11.31 -26.85 52.11
N GLU A 75 -12.22 -26.11 51.47
CA GLU A 75 -13.16 -25.21 52.14
C GLU A 75 -14.34 -25.97 52.78
N THR A 76 -15.01 -25.36 53.77
CA THR A 76 -16.25 -25.92 54.34
C THR A 76 -17.39 -24.90 54.27
N GLU A 77 -18.44 -25.29 53.55
CA GLU A 77 -19.64 -24.51 53.21
C GLU A 77 -20.48 -24.03 54.43
N LYS A 78 -21.11 -22.83 54.34
CA LYS A 78 -22.59 -22.61 54.28
C LYS A 78 -23.10 -21.26 54.81
N GLY A 79 -23.99 -20.63 54.03
CA GLY A 79 -25.37 -20.41 54.51
C GLY A 79 -25.87 -18.97 54.74
N GLU A 80 -26.53 -18.43 53.69
CA GLU A 80 -27.77 -17.61 53.72
C GLU A 80 -27.90 -16.27 54.49
N ALA A 81 -28.61 -15.35 53.82
CA ALA A 81 -29.42 -14.21 54.31
C ALA A 81 -28.79 -12.80 54.50
N GLU A 82 -29.26 -11.87 53.66
CA GLU A 82 -29.39 -10.42 53.90
C GLU A 82 -30.38 -10.12 55.08
N PRO A 83 -30.57 -8.87 55.61
CA PRO A 83 -30.22 -7.55 55.04
C PRO A 83 -29.71 -6.47 56.04
N GLU A 84 -29.66 -5.22 55.55
CA GLU A 84 -29.65 -3.92 56.26
C GLU A 84 -28.32 -3.30 56.73
N ALA A 85 -27.92 -2.27 55.97
CA ALA A 85 -27.76 -0.85 56.35
C ALA A 85 -26.86 -0.41 57.55
N PRO A 86 -26.21 0.78 57.46
CA PRO A 86 -25.06 1.10 58.31
C PRO A 86 -25.34 2.12 59.43
N GLN A 87 -24.66 1.98 60.56
CA GLN A 87 -24.23 3.11 61.42
C GLN A 87 -23.27 2.65 62.53
N GLU A 88 -22.19 3.45 62.72
CA GLU A 88 -21.66 3.97 64.00
C GLU A 88 -21.40 2.99 65.20
N GLU A 89 -20.43 3.16 66.09
CA GLU A 89 -19.71 4.37 66.52
C GLU A 89 -18.46 3.99 67.40
N THR A 90 -17.83 5.02 67.97
CA THR A 90 -16.95 5.02 69.17
C THR A 90 -15.44 4.77 68.99
N LEU A 91 -14.71 5.89 68.96
CA LEU A 91 -13.55 6.09 69.83
C LEU A 91 -13.56 7.53 70.37
N ASP A 92 -14.10 7.68 71.58
CA ASP A 92 -14.21 8.92 72.37
C ASP A 92 -13.75 8.54 73.80
N THR A 93 -13.03 9.30 74.63
CA THR A 93 -12.62 10.72 74.67
C THR A 93 -11.24 10.85 75.33
N SER A 94 -10.54 11.97 75.10
CA SER A 94 -10.04 12.92 76.15
C SER A 94 -8.72 13.63 75.75
N GLY A 95 -8.62 14.97 75.76
CA GLY A 95 -9.66 15.99 75.92
C GLY A 95 -9.13 17.43 75.97
N HIS A 96 -10.05 18.39 76.13
CA HIS A 96 -9.84 19.82 76.51
C HIS A 96 -9.28 20.82 75.47
N ASN A 97 -10.18 21.21 74.56
CA ASN A 97 -10.50 22.56 74.06
C ASN A 97 -9.78 23.80 74.68
N VAL A 98 -9.27 24.71 73.83
CA VAL A 98 -9.66 26.16 73.69
C VAL A 98 -8.50 27.01 73.11
N GLN A 99 -8.54 27.35 71.81
CA GLN A 99 -8.44 28.72 71.21
C GLN A 99 -8.08 28.71 69.70
N LYS A 100 -8.83 29.49 68.90
CA LYS A 100 -8.43 30.03 67.59
C LYS A 100 -7.50 31.24 67.86
N PRO A 101 -6.41 31.46 67.11
CA PRO A 101 -6.44 31.93 65.71
C PRO A 101 -5.61 30.97 64.81
N GLU A 102 -5.18 31.22 63.58
CA GLU A 102 -5.24 32.39 62.67
C GLU A 102 -5.26 31.85 61.21
N ALA A 103 -5.17 32.71 60.18
CA ALA A 103 -5.15 32.24 58.80
C ALA A 103 -3.77 31.65 58.41
N GLU A 104 -3.69 30.34 58.22
CA GLU A 104 -2.53 29.71 57.59
C GLU A 104 -2.67 29.75 56.06
N LYS A 105 -1.54 29.98 55.40
CA LYS A 105 -1.44 30.14 53.95
C LYS A 105 -1.69 28.79 53.27
N ALA A 106 -2.28 28.83 52.08
CA ALA A 106 -2.28 27.65 51.21
C ALA A 106 -0.82 27.28 50.90
N GLU A 107 -0.35 26.16 51.43
CA GLU A 107 0.87 25.52 50.94
C GLU A 107 0.57 25.01 49.53
N GLN A 108 1.38 25.48 48.58
CA GLN A 108 1.30 25.10 47.19
C GLN A 108 1.78 23.65 47.09
N LYS A 109 0.84 22.69 47.00
CA LYS A 109 1.15 21.27 46.82
C LYS A 109 2.03 21.12 45.58
N ASN A 110 3.26 20.67 45.79
CA ASN A 110 4.21 20.43 44.70
C ASN A 110 3.99 18.99 44.20
N TYR A 111 3.24 18.84 43.11
CA TYR A 111 3.05 17.55 42.44
C TYR A 111 4.35 17.11 41.74
N PRO A 112 4.56 15.81 41.50
CA PRO A 112 5.65 15.33 40.64
C PRO A 112 5.51 15.97 39.26
N ALA A 113 6.63 16.53 38.75
CA ALA A 113 6.64 17.30 37.52
C ALA A 113 6.06 16.48 36.36
N PHE A 114 5.17 17.11 35.59
CA PHE A 114 4.68 16.55 34.34
C PHE A 114 5.84 16.45 33.33
N TYR A 115 6.08 15.25 32.79
CA TYR A 115 7.16 15.00 31.84
C TYR A 115 6.63 15.06 30.39
N GLY A 116 6.74 16.24 29.75
CA GLY A 116 6.19 16.52 28.42
C GLY A 116 7.02 16.07 27.23
N HIS A 117 7.94 15.11 27.38
CA HIS A 117 8.81 14.60 26.32
C HIS A 117 8.69 13.08 26.15
N THR A 118 9.12 12.57 24.99
CA THR A 118 9.02 11.15 24.61
C THR A 118 9.99 10.26 25.39
N LEU A 119 9.76 8.94 25.37
CA LEU A 119 10.70 7.98 25.95
C LEU A 119 12.08 8.07 25.27
N VAL A 120 12.13 8.25 23.95
CA VAL A 120 13.38 8.43 23.19
C VAL A 120 14.18 9.62 23.73
N TYR A 121 13.53 10.77 23.90
CA TYR A 121 14.16 11.96 24.50
C TYR A 121 14.68 11.67 25.91
N ALA A 122 13.89 10.99 26.75
CA ALA A 122 14.29 10.62 28.10
C ALA A 122 15.49 9.65 28.11
N MET A 123 15.60 8.73 27.15
CA MET A 123 16.75 7.85 26.98
C MET A 123 18.02 8.62 26.56
N GLU A 124 17.91 9.54 25.61
CA GLU A 124 19.03 10.39 25.15
C GLU A 124 19.57 11.31 26.25
N HIS A 125 18.70 11.80 27.14
CA HIS A 125 19.04 12.76 28.18
C HIS A 125 19.31 12.11 29.55
N GLY A 126 19.11 10.79 29.68
CA GLY A 126 19.33 10.04 30.94
C GLY A 126 18.24 10.29 31.99
N GLU A 127 17.03 10.61 31.55
CA GLU A 127 15.87 11.00 32.38
C GLU A 127 14.77 9.92 32.44
N VAL A 128 15.07 8.69 31.99
CA VAL A 128 14.12 7.56 31.89
C VAL A 128 13.32 7.33 33.18
N ASP A 129 13.95 7.39 34.36
CA ASP A 129 13.26 7.24 35.65
C ASP A 129 12.17 8.31 35.85
N GLN A 130 12.43 9.56 35.43
CA GLN A 130 11.46 10.68 35.54
C GLN A 130 10.30 10.51 34.56
N TYR A 131 10.59 10.04 33.35
CA TYR A 131 9.57 9.66 32.37
C TYR A 131 8.67 8.55 32.91
N LEU A 132 9.23 7.46 33.44
CA LEU A 132 8.48 6.33 33.98
C LEU A 132 7.61 6.72 35.19
N ASP A 133 8.16 7.50 36.12
CA ASP A 133 7.42 8.01 37.28
C ASP A 133 6.26 8.94 36.86
N SER A 134 6.46 9.82 35.86
CA SER A 134 5.36 10.63 35.32
C SER A 134 4.33 9.74 34.61
N ARG A 135 4.76 8.82 33.74
CA ARG A 135 3.88 7.99 32.93
C ARG A 135 2.95 7.11 33.76
N LYS A 136 3.44 6.62 34.90
CA LYS A 136 2.62 5.92 35.90
C LYS A 136 1.50 6.81 36.44
N LEU A 137 1.82 8.06 36.80
CA LEU A 137 0.84 9.02 37.30
C LEU A 137 -0.13 9.51 36.22
N ASP A 138 0.26 9.51 34.95
CA ASP A 138 -0.64 9.77 33.81
C ASP A 138 -1.68 8.66 33.67
N ARG A 139 -1.27 7.40 33.82
CA ARG A 139 -2.17 6.23 33.82
C ARG A 139 -3.13 6.25 35.03
N GLU A 140 -2.62 6.52 36.23
CA GLU A 140 -3.46 6.69 37.44
C GLU A 140 -4.45 7.86 37.30
N CYS A 141 -4.07 8.95 36.61
CA CYS A 141 -4.93 10.09 36.31
C CYS A 141 -6.05 9.71 35.33
N LYS A 142 -5.73 8.99 34.25
CA LYS A 142 -6.72 8.41 33.31
C LYS A 142 -7.76 7.56 34.06
N GLU A 143 -7.30 6.56 34.80
CA GLU A 143 -8.16 5.62 35.55
C GLU A 143 -9.08 6.36 36.54
N ALA A 144 -8.57 7.44 37.17
CA ALA A 144 -9.34 8.26 38.08
C ALA A 144 -10.40 9.13 37.36
N VAL A 145 -10.14 9.61 36.14
CA VAL A 145 -11.15 10.29 35.30
C VAL A 145 -12.27 9.31 34.93
N GLU A 146 -11.93 8.13 34.40
CA GLU A 146 -12.90 7.08 34.05
C GLU A 146 -13.75 6.66 35.26
N GLY A 147 -13.10 6.39 36.40
CA GLY A 147 -13.78 6.04 37.65
C GLY A 147 -14.70 7.16 38.15
N THR A 148 -14.29 8.42 38.00
CA THR A 148 -15.11 9.58 38.39
C THR A 148 -16.33 9.74 37.49
N ILE A 149 -16.20 9.58 36.18
CA ILE A 149 -17.32 9.57 35.23
C ILE A 149 -18.28 8.43 35.60
N ARG A 150 -17.78 7.20 35.72
CA ARG A 150 -18.55 5.98 36.02
C ARG A 150 -19.35 6.07 37.32
N GLN A 151 -18.81 6.72 38.36
CA GLN A 151 -19.49 6.90 39.65
C GLN A 151 -20.49 8.07 39.68
N ASN A 152 -20.44 8.98 38.71
CA ASN A 152 -21.17 10.25 38.73
C ASN A 152 -22.06 10.52 37.52
N PHE A 153 -22.13 9.59 36.57
CA PHE A 153 -23.13 9.58 35.50
C PHE A 153 -24.39 8.82 35.95
N ASP A 154 -25.57 9.43 35.81
CA ASP A 154 -26.85 8.80 36.20
C ASP A 154 -27.60 8.12 35.04
N GLY A 155 -26.96 8.01 33.87
CA GLY A 155 -27.55 7.55 32.61
C GLY A 155 -28.05 8.68 31.70
N MET A 156 -28.16 9.91 32.23
CA MET A 156 -28.60 11.09 31.46
C MET A 156 -27.69 12.31 31.67
N HIS A 157 -27.11 12.48 32.85
CA HIS A 157 -26.30 13.64 33.23
C HIS A 157 -25.10 13.25 34.10
N LEU A 158 -24.02 14.02 34.01
CA LEU A 158 -22.95 14.03 35.01
C LEU A 158 -23.28 14.99 36.15
N LYS A 159 -22.92 14.60 37.39
CA LYS A 159 -22.98 15.51 38.55
C LYS A 159 -21.94 16.64 38.41
N HIS A 160 -22.28 17.82 38.93
CA HIS A 160 -21.38 18.98 39.00
C HIS A 160 -20.31 18.85 40.10
N ASP A 161 -19.29 19.71 40.06
CA ASP A 161 -18.21 19.80 41.04
C ASP A 161 -17.28 18.56 41.13
N ILE A 162 -17.48 17.54 40.29
CA ILE A 162 -16.73 16.26 40.33
C ILE A 162 -15.28 16.36 39.85
N VAL A 163 -14.91 17.43 39.14
CA VAL A 163 -13.57 17.58 38.54
C VAL A 163 -12.55 18.20 39.50
N LYS A 164 -13.00 18.98 40.49
CA LYS A 164 -12.11 19.65 41.45
C LYS A 164 -11.31 18.67 42.31
N PRO A 165 -11.89 17.58 42.86
CA PRO A 165 -11.12 16.59 43.61
C PRO A 165 -10.00 15.94 42.78
N LEU A 166 -10.24 15.71 41.48
CA LEU A 166 -9.21 15.21 40.57
C LEU A 166 -8.09 16.25 40.38
N ALA A 167 -8.43 17.52 40.13
CA ALA A 167 -7.44 18.59 40.00
C ALA A 167 -6.62 18.81 41.29
N GLU A 168 -7.23 18.62 42.46
CA GLU A 168 -6.55 18.65 43.78
C GLU A 168 -5.69 17.40 44.09
N GLN A 169 -5.80 16.35 43.28
CA GLN A 169 -5.07 15.09 43.40
C GLN A 169 -3.93 14.96 42.38
N TYR A 170 -4.21 15.25 41.10
CA TYR A 170 -3.28 15.03 39.97
C TYR A 170 -2.71 16.32 39.36
N GLY A 171 -3.29 17.49 39.67
CA GLY A 171 -2.97 18.76 39.04
C GLY A 171 -3.73 18.99 37.72
N SER A 172 -4.01 20.26 37.40
CA SER A 172 -4.74 20.62 36.18
C SER A 172 -3.94 20.32 34.91
N ASP A 173 -2.63 20.56 34.88
CA ASP A 173 -1.77 20.28 33.72
C ASP A 173 -1.82 18.80 33.29
N ARG A 174 -1.80 17.86 34.26
CA ARG A 174 -1.84 16.42 33.99
C ARG A 174 -3.19 15.96 33.44
N ILE A 175 -4.28 16.46 34.03
CA ILE A 175 -5.64 16.19 33.54
C ILE A 175 -5.83 16.79 32.14
N ALA A 176 -5.32 18.00 31.91
CA ALA A 176 -5.36 18.65 30.60
C ALA A 176 -4.60 17.83 29.56
N PHE A 177 -3.41 17.33 29.88
CA PHE A 177 -2.63 16.46 29.00
C PHE A 177 -3.38 15.16 28.65
N VAL A 178 -3.90 14.43 29.63
CA VAL A 178 -4.63 13.16 29.39
C VAL A 178 -5.90 13.37 28.54
N LEU A 179 -6.65 14.44 28.80
CA LEU A 179 -7.86 14.77 28.04
C LEU A 179 -7.54 15.29 26.63
N ALA A 180 -6.50 16.12 26.47
CA ALA A 180 -6.04 16.59 25.17
C ALA A 180 -5.46 15.46 24.33
N ASN A 181 -4.70 14.54 24.94
CA ASN A 181 -4.21 13.32 24.30
C ASN A 181 -5.37 12.49 23.76
N THR A 182 -6.39 12.24 24.59
CA THR A 182 -7.60 11.50 24.18
C THR A 182 -8.26 12.19 22.97
N LEU A 183 -8.47 13.51 23.01
CA LEU A 183 -9.08 14.26 21.91
C LEU A 183 -8.22 14.38 20.63
N GLN A 184 -6.89 14.24 20.72
CA GLN A 184 -6.02 14.21 19.53
C GLN A 184 -6.04 12.82 18.89
N GLN A 185 -5.95 11.75 19.70
CA GLN A 185 -6.04 10.35 19.24
C GLN A 185 -7.45 10.00 18.73
N GLU A 186 -8.50 10.55 19.32
CA GLU A 186 -9.91 10.42 18.92
C GLU A 186 -10.42 11.67 18.15
N SER A 187 -9.51 12.39 17.48
CA SER A 187 -9.85 13.62 16.75
C SER A 187 -10.82 13.39 15.57
N TRP A 188 -10.97 12.14 15.15
CA TRP A 188 -11.94 11.65 14.17
C TRP A 188 -13.39 11.60 14.72
N ASP A 189 -13.62 11.25 15.99
CA ASP A 189 -14.99 11.02 16.51
C ASP A 189 -15.83 12.30 16.52
N GLY A 190 -16.89 12.32 15.72
CA GLY A 190 -17.78 13.48 15.52
C GLY A 190 -18.59 13.92 16.75
N ARG A 191 -18.65 13.10 17.82
CA ARG A 191 -19.40 13.37 19.06
C ARG A 191 -18.70 14.37 19.98
N PHE A 192 -17.38 14.54 19.85
CA PHE A 192 -16.65 15.59 20.56
C PHE A 192 -16.87 16.97 19.94
N SER A 193 -17.11 17.98 20.77
CA SER A 193 -17.39 19.33 20.31
C SER A 193 -16.18 19.97 19.63
N ARG A 194 -16.45 20.80 18.62
CA ARG A 194 -15.40 21.55 17.90
C ARG A 194 -14.56 22.43 18.84
N ASP A 195 -15.17 22.97 19.89
CA ASP A 195 -14.50 23.81 20.88
C ASP A 195 -13.57 23.00 21.81
N ASN A 196 -13.88 21.73 22.08
CA ASN A 196 -13.01 20.82 22.82
C ASN A 196 -11.87 20.31 21.94
N LYS A 197 -12.14 19.89 20.69
CA LYS A 197 -11.08 19.52 19.72
C LYS A 197 -10.10 20.68 19.46
N ALA A 198 -10.60 21.90 19.27
CA ALA A 198 -9.76 23.08 19.09
C ALA A 198 -8.90 23.40 20.32
N TRP A 199 -9.43 23.20 21.53
CA TRP A 199 -8.66 23.34 22.77
C TRP A 199 -7.59 22.26 22.94
N ALA A 200 -7.89 21.00 22.59
CA ALA A 200 -6.90 19.93 22.61
C ALA A 200 -5.74 20.19 21.64
N ALA A 201 -6.02 20.78 20.48
CA ALA A 201 -5.00 21.18 19.49
C ALA A 201 -4.06 22.32 19.97
N GLU A 202 -4.34 22.99 21.10
CA GLU A 202 -3.40 23.95 21.73
C GLU A 202 -2.22 23.23 22.43
N PHE A 203 -2.31 21.92 22.67
CA PHE A 203 -1.29 21.13 23.36
C PHE A 203 -0.35 20.45 22.36
N TYR A 204 0.95 20.64 22.54
CA TYR A 204 1.97 19.87 21.83
C TYR A 204 2.11 18.49 22.49
N ILE A 205 1.65 17.45 21.79
CA ILE A 205 1.74 16.05 22.22
C ILE A 205 2.51 15.30 21.11
N PRO A 206 3.81 15.03 21.30
CA PRO A 206 4.59 14.29 20.30
C PRO A 206 4.23 12.81 20.32
N GLU A 207 4.22 12.19 19.14
CA GLU A 207 4.18 10.72 18.99
C GLU A 207 5.28 10.06 19.83
N ASN A 208 4.92 9.01 20.55
CA ASN A 208 5.81 8.35 21.49
C ASN A 208 5.97 6.88 21.09
N LEU A 209 6.61 6.69 19.94
CA LEU A 209 6.76 5.39 19.29
C LEU A 209 7.72 4.48 20.07
N VAL A 210 7.24 3.29 20.44
CA VAL A 210 8.02 2.19 21.01
C VAL A 210 7.70 0.95 20.20
N HIS A 211 8.71 0.36 19.54
CA HIS A 211 8.53 -0.75 18.58
C HIS A 211 7.47 -0.49 17.50
N GLY A 212 7.36 0.76 17.02
CA GLY A 212 6.37 1.18 16.02
C GLY A 212 4.99 1.54 16.57
N ILE A 213 4.74 1.33 17.86
CA ILE A 213 3.44 1.60 18.52
C ILE A 213 3.53 2.93 19.27
N ASP A 214 2.63 3.88 19.00
CA ASP A 214 2.50 5.09 19.83
C ASP A 214 1.91 4.74 21.19
N VAL A 215 2.76 4.71 22.23
CA VAL A 215 2.32 4.35 23.58
C VAL A 215 1.35 5.37 24.17
N ASN A 216 1.17 6.55 23.56
CA ASN A 216 0.16 7.53 23.97
C ASN A 216 -1.28 7.04 23.79
N ARG A 217 -1.52 6.03 22.93
CA ARG A 217 -2.81 5.33 22.85
C ARG A 217 -3.24 4.72 24.21
N GLU A 218 -2.30 4.32 25.08
CA GLU A 218 -2.64 3.83 26.43
C GLU A 218 -3.37 4.86 27.30
N LEU A 219 -3.18 6.16 27.04
CA LEU A 219 -3.72 7.26 27.84
C LEU A 219 -5.10 7.75 27.34
N ILE A 220 -5.67 7.11 26.31
CA ILE A 220 -7.05 7.34 25.84
C ILE A 220 -8.04 6.99 26.98
N VAL A 221 -8.88 7.94 27.38
CA VAL A 221 -9.87 7.77 28.46
C VAL A 221 -11.08 6.96 27.99
N SER A 222 -11.26 5.75 28.52
CA SER A 222 -12.37 4.86 28.14
C SER A 222 -13.70 5.30 28.77
N SER A 223 -14.45 6.11 28.03
CA SER A 223 -15.79 6.58 28.36
C SER A 223 -16.57 6.88 27.07
N HIS A 224 -17.90 6.77 27.09
CA HIS A 224 -18.73 7.18 25.95
C HIS A 224 -18.41 8.64 25.55
N PRO A 225 -18.01 8.93 24.30
CA PRO A 225 -17.47 10.23 23.90
C PRO A 225 -18.35 11.44 24.21
N ALA A 226 -19.66 11.37 24.02
CA ALA A 226 -20.56 12.48 24.40
C ALA A 226 -20.61 12.77 25.93
N VAL A 227 -20.33 11.77 26.77
CA VAL A 227 -20.23 11.93 28.24
C VAL A 227 -18.86 12.50 28.61
N LEU A 228 -17.80 12.06 27.91
CA LEU A 228 -16.46 12.58 28.08
C LEU A 228 -16.33 14.04 27.60
N ASP A 229 -16.96 14.42 26.48
CA ASP A 229 -17.06 15.80 26.00
C ASP A 229 -17.69 16.71 27.08
N GLY A 230 -18.80 16.28 27.67
CA GLY A 230 -19.45 16.96 28.80
C GLY A 230 -18.58 17.04 30.06
N PHE A 231 -17.70 16.06 30.30
CA PHE A 231 -16.72 16.11 31.39
C PHE A 231 -15.59 17.12 31.10
N ILE A 232 -15.08 17.16 29.86
CA ILE A 232 -14.06 18.11 29.40
C ILE A 232 -14.58 19.54 29.49
N ASP A 233 -15.83 19.76 29.11
CA ASP A 233 -16.56 21.02 29.28
C ASP A 233 -16.59 21.50 30.74
N MET A 234 -16.84 20.58 31.68
CA MET A 234 -16.78 20.89 33.12
C MET A 234 -15.35 21.15 33.58
N PHE A 235 -14.35 20.40 33.09
CA PHE A 235 -12.95 20.63 33.43
C PHE A 235 -12.46 22.02 33.00
N ARG A 236 -12.67 22.38 31.73
CA ARG A 236 -12.29 23.68 31.16
C ARG A 236 -12.92 24.84 31.95
N ARG A 237 -14.22 24.74 32.24
CA ARG A 237 -15.01 25.79 32.91
C ARG A 237 -14.82 25.85 34.42
N GLU A 238 -14.69 24.70 35.10
CA GLU A 238 -14.62 24.67 36.55
C GLU A 238 -13.21 24.80 37.12
N VAL A 239 -12.19 24.38 36.36
CA VAL A 239 -10.78 24.38 36.76
C VAL A 239 -10.01 25.44 35.97
N LEU A 240 -9.82 25.25 34.66
CA LEU A 240 -8.89 26.08 33.87
C LEU A 240 -9.30 27.57 33.81
N GLU A 241 -10.58 27.87 33.60
CA GLU A 241 -11.09 29.25 33.64
C GLU A 241 -10.83 29.91 35.00
N LYS A 242 -11.04 29.18 36.11
CA LYS A 242 -10.84 29.73 37.46
C LYS A 242 -9.36 29.91 37.82
N GLU A 243 -8.49 29.05 37.32
CA GLU A 243 -7.04 29.22 37.46
C GLU A 243 -6.54 30.44 36.68
N LYS A 244 -7.08 30.67 35.47
CA LYS A 244 -6.86 31.90 34.68
C LYS A 244 -7.40 33.16 35.40
N GLU A 245 -8.57 33.09 36.02
CA GLU A 245 -9.11 34.21 36.82
C GLU A 245 -8.27 34.49 38.09
N MET A 246 -7.84 33.44 38.80
CA MET A 246 -7.05 33.54 40.04
C MET A 246 -5.65 34.11 39.78
N SER A 247 -4.98 33.67 38.72
CA SER A 247 -3.67 34.21 38.30
C SER A 247 -3.78 35.68 37.86
N ALA A 248 -4.76 36.03 37.01
CA ALA A 248 -5.02 37.41 36.61
C ALA A 248 -5.46 38.32 37.79
N ALA A 249 -6.04 37.75 38.85
CA ALA A 249 -6.32 38.47 40.10
C ALA A 249 -5.06 38.68 40.95
N GLN A 250 -4.14 37.71 40.99
CA GLN A 250 -2.87 37.83 41.73
C GLN A 250 -1.95 38.90 41.14
N GLU A 251 -1.83 39.01 39.81
CA GLU A 251 -1.10 40.11 39.15
C GLU A 251 -1.66 41.49 39.56
N LYS A 252 -3.00 41.65 39.53
CA LYS A 252 -3.67 42.91 39.89
C LYS A 252 -3.52 43.30 41.36
N VAL A 253 -3.21 42.36 42.26
CA VAL A 253 -3.01 42.65 43.69
C VAL A 253 -1.58 43.15 43.97
N GLN A 254 -0.58 42.68 43.23
CA GLN A 254 0.81 43.13 43.42
C GLN A 254 1.01 44.62 43.08
N ASP A 255 0.21 45.16 42.16
CA ASP A 255 0.30 46.54 41.66
C ASP A 255 -0.23 47.63 42.63
N THR A 256 -0.66 47.26 43.85
CA THR A 256 -1.39 48.18 44.76
C THR A 256 -0.67 48.56 46.07
N SER A 257 0.66 48.37 46.16
CA SER A 257 1.48 48.79 47.32
C SER A 257 2.60 49.79 46.99
N GLY A 258 2.24 51.04 46.68
CA GLY A 258 3.21 52.08 46.31
C GLY A 258 3.70 52.99 47.46
N HIS A 259 4.77 53.75 47.19
CA HIS A 259 4.90 55.15 47.66
C HIS A 259 5.75 56.01 46.70
N ASP A 260 5.41 57.29 46.62
CA ASP A 260 5.67 58.24 45.52
C ASP A 260 6.45 59.48 46.03
N VAL A 261 7.40 60.05 45.25
CA VAL A 261 7.75 61.50 45.25
C VAL A 261 8.34 62.00 43.89
N GLN A 262 7.50 62.62 43.07
CA GLN A 262 7.66 63.92 42.35
C GLN A 262 8.95 64.30 41.54
N LYS A 263 8.88 64.04 40.22
CA LYS A 263 8.78 64.99 39.07
C LYS A 263 9.72 66.23 38.91
N SER A 264 10.56 66.24 37.86
CA SER A 264 10.77 67.39 36.93
C SER A 264 11.40 66.99 35.57
N GLU A 265 11.04 67.72 34.50
CA GLU A 265 11.21 67.46 33.04
C GLU A 265 12.58 67.92 32.44
N PRO A 266 13.05 67.43 31.24
CA PRO A 266 12.41 67.59 29.91
C PRO A 266 12.37 66.33 29.01
N GLY A 267 11.65 66.40 27.88
CA GLY A 267 11.31 65.23 27.05
C GLY A 267 11.81 65.23 25.58
N GLN A 268 11.19 64.31 24.81
CA GLN A 268 11.39 63.94 23.39
C GLN A 268 12.60 63.05 23.04
N ALA A 269 12.36 61.73 23.08
CA ALA A 269 12.55 60.81 21.94
C ALA A 269 11.69 59.54 22.16
N GLU A 270 11.13 58.99 21.08
CA GLU A 270 10.19 57.85 21.11
C GLU A 270 10.92 56.50 21.07
N MET A 271 10.36 55.47 21.71
CA MET A 271 10.60 54.05 21.40
C MET A 271 9.31 53.25 21.59
N GLU A 272 8.67 52.87 20.48
CA GLU A 272 7.67 51.79 20.43
C GLU A 272 8.32 50.49 19.91
N GLN A 273 7.84 49.36 20.46
CA GLN A 273 7.88 47.95 20.01
C GLN A 273 8.88 47.48 18.92
N PRO A 274 9.60 46.37 19.16
CA PRO A 274 10.23 45.59 18.09
C PRO A 274 9.32 44.45 17.57
N LYS A 275 9.11 44.42 16.26
CA LYS A 275 8.75 43.21 15.47
C LYS A 275 9.89 42.17 15.51
N PRO A 276 9.61 40.88 15.27
CA PRO A 276 10.60 39.92 14.79
C PRO A 276 10.70 39.93 13.26
N GLU A 277 11.91 40.04 12.71
CA GLU A 277 12.32 39.65 11.34
C GLU A 277 13.88 39.67 11.27
N PRO A 278 14.56 39.10 10.24
CA PRO A 278 15.47 37.98 10.47
C PRO A 278 16.97 38.30 10.39
N ALA A 279 17.80 37.40 10.90
CA ALA A 279 19.22 37.25 10.56
C ALA A 279 19.55 35.74 10.60
N GLN A 280 19.81 35.09 9.47
CA GLN A 280 21.10 35.08 8.75
C GLN A 280 22.26 34.53 9.59
N THR A 281 22.41 33.21 9.51
CA THR A 281 23.68 32.49 9.70
C THR A 281 24.68 32.91 8.62
N GLU A 282 25.68 33.72 8.97
CA GLU A 282 26.94 33.75 8.22
C GLU A 282 27.93 32.73 8.80
N GLN A 283 28.66 32.08 7.89
CA GLN A 283 29.61 31.01 8.17
C GLN A 283 30.85 31.53 8.92
N PRO A 284 31.43 30.76 9.86
CA PRO A 284 32.83 30.94 10.23
C PRO A 284 33.74 30.41 9.10
N LYS A 285 34.67 31.24 8.64
CA LYS A 285 35.80 30.79 7.80
C LYS A 285 36.82 30.00 8.64
N PRO A 286 37.51 29.01 8.05
CA PRO A 286 38.55 28.26 8.75
C PRO A 286 39.86 29.05 8.84
N GLU A 287 40.56 28.93 9.97
CA GLU A 287 41.99 29.24 10.07
C GLU A 287 42.83 28.05 9.53
N LYS A 288 44.04 28.36 9.04
CA LYS A 288 45.02 27.42 8.48
C LYS A 288 46.25 27.34 9.37
N GLU A 289 46.93 26.19 9.31
CA GLU A 289 48.39 25.89 9.39
C GLU A 289 48.55 24.45 9.94
N GLU A 290 49.46 23.54 9.55
CA GLU A 290 50.52 23.41 8.51
C GLU A 290 50.66 21.87 8.23
N HIS A 291 51.28 21.28 7.18
CA HIS A 291 52.12 21.72 6.05
C HIS A 291 52.23 20.58 4.97
N GLN A 292 53.00 20.82 3.89
CA GLN A 292 53.64 19.89 2.91
C GLN A 292 52.70 19.21 1.87
N GLU A 293 53.02 19.14 0.56
CA GLU A 293 54.31 19.21 -0.17
C GLU A 293 54.35 20.14 -1.41
N THR A 294 55.58 20.35 -1.90
CA THR A 294 56.11 20.90 -3.18
C THR A 294 55.66 20.14 -4.45
N GLU A 295 55.79 20.56 -5.72
CA GLU A 295 56.24 21.79 -6.44
C GLU A 295 55.70 21.77 -7.91
N ARG A 296 55.85 22.89 -8.65
CA ARG A 296 55.49 23.13 -10.09
C ARG A 296 56.55 22.46 -11.04
N PRO A 297 56.35 22.14 -12.36
CA PRO A 297 55.72 23.04 -13.35
C PRO A 297 55.04 22.56 -14.67
N GLU A 298 54.31 23.53 -15.26
CA GLU A 298 53.95 23.78 -16.68
C GLU A 298 55.13 23.70 -17.68
N PRO A 299 54.97 23.68 -19.04
CA PRO A 299 53.99 24.41 -19.91
C PRO A 299 53.39 23.56 -21.07
N GLN A 300 52.74 24.02 -22.18
CA GLN A 300 52.82 25.24 -23.03
C GLN A 300 51.60 25.29 -24.00
N GLN A 301 50.95 26.46 -24.26
CA GLN A 301 50.80 27.23 -25.54
C GLN A 301 50.30 26.46 -26.81
N GLU A 302 49.52 26.99 -27.78
CA GLU A 302 49.38 28.38 -28.30
C GLU A 302 48.11 28.58 -29.21
N GLU A 303 47.55 29.80 -29.23
CA GLU A 303 46.79 30.57 -30.27
C GLU A 303 45.67 29.99 -31.22
N THR A 304 44.41 30.47 -31.03
CA THR A 304 43.53 31.36 -31.88
C THR A 304 43.63 31.40 -33.44
N PRO A 305 42.59 31.83 -34.24
CA PRO A 305 41.58 32.87 -33.90
C PRO A 305 40.12 32.79 -34.43
N GLU A 306 39.34 33.73 -33.88
CA GLU A 306 38.06 34.38 -34.27
C GLU A 306 37.65 34.38 -35.78
N THR A 307 36.38 34.55 -36.19
CA THR A 307 35.56 35.78 -35.98
C THR A 307 34.10 35.70 -36.49
N LYS A 308 33.21 36.51 -35.88
CA LYS A 308 32.03 37.24 -36.46
C LYS A 308 30.81 36.44 -36.97
N GLN A 309 29.62 37.02 -37.14
CA GLN A 309 28.86 38.07 -36.40
C GLN A 309 27.46 38.21 -37.03
N ALA A 310 26.44 38.50 -36.22
CA ALA A 310 25.19 39.19 -36.59
C ALA A 310 24.12 38.49 -37.48
N GLU A 311 22.91 38.42 -36.90
CA GLU A 311 21.56 38.54 -37.50
C GLU A 311 21.43 39.79 -38.43
N PRO A 312 20.31 40.08 -39.17
CA PRO A 312 18.92 39.63 -38.91
C PRO A 312 17.94 39.46 -40.11
N GLN A 313 16.67 39.13 -39.78
CA GLN A 313 15.40 39.51 -40.47
C GLN A 313 15.20 39.02 -41.94
N SER A 314 14.02 38.65 -42.46
CA SER A 314 12.63 39.03 -42.20
C SER A 314 11.65 38.19 -43.07
N GLU A 315 10.47 37.91 -42.53
CA GLU A 315 9.13 37.98 -43.18
C GLU A 315 8.78 37.24 -44.51
N GLN A 316 7.66 36.48 -44.40
CA GLN A 316 6.59 36.29 -45.42
C GLN A 316 6.96 35.50 -46.70
N ASN A 317 6.13 34.59 -47.24
CA ASN A 317 4.66 34.61 -47.33
C ASN A 317 4.03 33.23 -47.64
N LYS A 318 2.70 33.14 -47.60
CA LYS A 318 1.89 31.92 -47.77
C LYS A 318 1.54 31.54 -49.23
N LEU A 319 1.37 30.22 -49.44
CA LEU A 319 0.44 29.48 -50.31
C LEU A 319 0.52 29.52 -51.87
N GLU A 320 0.77 28.31 -52.41
CA GLU A 320 -0.03 27.57 -53.42
C GLU A 320 -0.28 28.10 -54.85
N LYS A 321 0.08 27.25 -55.85
CA LYS A 321 -0.93 26.44 -56.57
C LYS A 321 -0.39 25.30 -57.46
N ALA A 322 -0.91 24.10 -57.18
CA ALA A 322 -1.39 23.05 -58.10
C ALA A 322 -0.49 22.42 -59.20
N ASP A 323 -0.27 21.11 -59.03
CA ASP A 323 -0.35 20.01 -60.01
C ASP A 323 0.43 20.04 -61.35
N LYS A 324 1.44 19.15 -61.47
CA LYS A 324 1.28 17.87 -62.23
C LYS A 324 2.50 16.93 -62.19
N THR A 325 2.21 15.70 -61.75
CA THR A 325 2.71 14.37 -62.16
C THR A 325 3.94 14.22 -63.10
N GLN A 326 4.94 13.48 -62.58
CA GLN A 326 5.94 12.61 -63.26
C GLN A 326 6.92 13.17 -64.33
N ALA A 327 8.23 13.13 -64.00
CA ALA A 327 9.20 12.19 -64.61
C ALA A 327 10.53 12.19 -63.82
N PHE A 328 11.19 11.03 -63.71
CA PHE A 328 12.55 10.85 -63.19
C PHE A 328 13.60 10.98 -64.32
N GLU A 329 14.82 11.36 -63.95
CA GLU A 329 16.15 11.17 -64.58
C GLU A 329 17.07 12.12 -63.76
N ASP A 330 17.79 11.66 -62.73
CA ASP A 330 19.08 10.93 -62.74
C ASP A 330 20.20 11.76 -63.43
N PHE A 331 21.46 11.85 -62.97
CA PHE A 331 22.34 10.90 -62.25
C PHE A 331 23.51 11.64 -61.53
N GLU A 332 24.40 10.87 -60.88
CA GLU A 332 25.85 11.17 -60.58
C GLU A 332 26.14 12.17 -59.41
N ASP A 333 26.94 11.87 -58.36
CA ASP A 333 27.83 10.72 -58.05
C ASP A 333 28.12 10.50 -56.54
N GLU A 334 28.36 9.22 -56.17
CA GLU A 334 29.40 8.61 -55.29
C GLU A 334 29.93 9.38 -54.04
N ASP A 335 30.17 8.84 -52.83
CA ASP A 335 29.99 7.55 -52.12
C ASP A 335 29.96 7.93 -50.59
N GLU A 336 29.64 7.14 -49.56
CA GLU A 336 29.73 5.69 -49.29
C GLU A 336 28.66 5.30 -48.25
N ILE A 337 28.21 4.04 -48.24
CA ILE A 337 26.99 3.57 -47.56
C ILE A 337 27.32 2.84 -46.24
N ILE A 338 26.50 3.04 -45.20
CA ILE A 338 26.35 2.07 -44.10
C ILE A 338 25.05 1.30 -44.33
N ASP A 339 25.17 -0.02 -44.34
CA ASP A 339 24.15 -0.99 -44.70
C ASP A 339 23.16 -1.25 -43.54
N LEU A 340 21.87 -1.05 -43.81
CA LEU A 340 20.74 -1.47 -43.00
C LEU A 340 19.66 -1.94 -43.99
N GLY A 341 19.50 -3.26 -44.12
CA GLY A 341 18.85 -3.92 -45.25
C GLY A 341 17.31 -3.93 -45.23
N ASP A 342 16.74 -5.14 -45.25
CA ASP A 342 15.42 -5.46 -45.82
C ASP A 342 14.20 -4.74 -45.20
N GLU A 343 14.33 -4.13 -44.02
CA GLU A 343 13.26 -3.40 -43.33
C GLU A 343 12.74 -2.19 -44.13
N LYS A 344 13.62 -1.52 -44.89
CA LYS A 344 13.22 -0.33 -45.67
C LYS A 344 12.26 -0.67 -46.81
N ASP A 345 12.44 -1.82 -47.44
CA ASP A 345 11.58 -2.27 -48.53
C ASP A 345 10.26 -2.84 -48.01
N GLN A 346 10.23 -3.42 -46.80
CA GLN A 346 8.98 -3.75 -46.10
C GLN A 346 8.15 -2.49 -45.80
N VAL A 347 8.73 -1.46 -45.16
CA VAL A 347 8.01 -0.21 -44.85
C VAL A 347 7.51 0.47 -46.13
N LEU A 348 8.31 0.44 -47.21
CA LEU A 348 7.91 1.00 -48.50
C LEU A 348 6.85 0.16 -49.25
N ALA A 349 6.74 -1.14 -48.96
CA ALA A 349 5.64 -1.99 -49.42
C ALA A 349 4.36 -1.72 -48.61
N GLN A 350 4.47 -1.62 -47.29
CA GLN A 350 3.36 -1.33 -46.37
C GLN A 350 2.71 0.04 -46.68
N MET A 351 3.53 1.08 -46.88
CA MET A 351 3.05 2.40 -47.33
C MET A 351 2.45 2.40 -48.74
N LYS A 352 2.75 1.39 -49.59
CA LYS A 352 2.08 1.22 -50.90
C LYS A 352 0.77 0.45 -50.80
N LYS A 353 0.60 -0.47 -49.83
CA LYS A 353 -0.69 -1.15 -49.52
C LYS A 353 -1.73 -0.09 -49.12
N SER A 354 -1.39 0.82 -48.20
CA SER A 354 -2.31 1.87 -47.71
C SER A 354 -2.68 2.99 -48.70
N LEU A 355 -2.01 3.09 -49.87
CA LEU A 355 -2.20 4.18 -50.85
C LEU A 355 -2.84 3.73 -52.17
N LYS A 356 -3.21 2.45 -52.27
CA LYS A 356 -4.18 1.97 -53.24
C LYS A 356 -5.43 1.54 -52.47
N GLY A 357 -6.61 1.75 -53.06
CA GLY A 357 -7.84 1.13 -52.57
C GLY A 357 -7.85 -0.35 -52.92
N GLU A 358 -7.05 -1.13 -52.20
CA GLU A 358 -7.19 -2.58 -52.12
C GLU A 358 -8.39 -2.85 -51.19
N GLN A 359 -9.29 -3.74 -51.61
CA GLN A 359 -10.45 -4.12 -50.78
C GLN A 359 -9.93 -4.90 -49.57
N GLU A 360 -10.54 -4.69 -48.40
CA GLU A 360 -10.23 -5.51 -47.21
C GLU A 360 -10.79 -6.91 -47.46
N THR A 361 -9.91 -7.82 -47.90
CA THR A 361 -10.23 -9.23 -48.18
C THR A 361 -9.99 -10.14 -46.97
N GLU A 362 -9.33 -9.63 -45.93
CA GLU A 362 -8.88 -10.35 -44.75
C GLU A 362 -8.87 -9.39 -43.54
N LEU A 363 -9.26 -9.87 -42.35
CA LEU A 363 -9.19 -9.14 -41.08
C LEU A 363 -8.88 -10.10 -39.93
N ALA A 364 -8.15 -9.62 -38.92
CA ALA A 364 -7.93 -10.34 -37.66
C ALA A 364 -8.00 -9.40 -36.45
N PHE A 365 -8.58 -9.89 -35.36
CA PHE A 365 -8.73 -9.14 -34.11
C PHE A 365 -8.52 -10.06 -32.89
N GLN A 366 -8.05 -9.47 -31.79
CA GLN A 366 -8.09 -10.06 -30.46
C GLN A 366 -9.21 -9.43 -29.64
N ILE A 367 -9.93 -10.22 -28.86
CA ILE A 367 -10.85 -9.77 -27.81
C ILE A 367 -10.73 -10.70 -26.60
N ALA A 368 -10.43 -10.14 -25.44
CA ALA A 368 -10.08 -10.89 -24.23
C ALA A 368 -9.03 -12.01 -24.51
N ASP A 369 -9.42 -13.28 -24.28
CA ASP A 369 -8.63 -14.49 -24.49
C ASP A 369 -8.96 -15.22 -25.80
N ARG A 370 -9.49 -14.51 -26.81
CA ARG A 370 -9.85 -15.04 -28.12
C ARG A 370 -9.23 -14.25 -29.26
N PHE A 371 -8.88 -14.96 -30.33
CA PHE A 371 -8.45 -14.38 -31.61
C PHE A 371 -9.47 -14.76 -32.69
N ILE A 372 -9.94 -13.79 -33.46
CA ILE A 372 -10.93 -14.00 -34.52
C ILE A 372 -10.30 -13.56 -35.84
N SER A 373 -10.28 -14.45 -36.83
CA SER A 373 -9.89 -14.16 -38.21
C SER A 373 -11.09 -14.31 -39.16
N ILE A 374 -11.12 -13.52 -40.22
CA ILE A 374 -12.13 -13.59 -41.28
C ILE A 374 -11.51 -13.26 -42.64
N GLN A 375 -11.87 -14.00 -43.69
CA GLN A 375 -11.37 -13.85 -45.06
C GLN A 375 -12.49 -13.97 -46.11
N GLU A 376 -12.37 -13.27 -47.24
CA GLU A 376 -13.32 -13.35 -48.37
C GLU A 376 -13.16 -14.67 -49.16
N VAL A 377 -14.27 -15.38 -49.39
CA VAL A 377 -14.31 -16.66 -50.12
C VAL A 377 -15.42 -16.68 -51.19
N ASP A 378 -15.40 -17.69 -52.06
CA ASP A 378 -16.38 -17.89 -53.14
C ASP A 378 -17.83 -18.07 -52.61
N GLY A 379 -18.50 -16.95 -52.31
CA GLY A 379 -19.91 -16.91 -51.88
C GLY A 379 -20.19 -16.23 -50.54
N GLY A 380 -19.16 -15.72 -49.84
CA GLY A 380 -19.32 -15.14 -48.50
C GLY A 380 -17.96 -14.90 -47.83
N TYR A 381 -17.92 -15.10 -46.52
CA TYR A 381 -16.70 -14.98 -45.71
C TYR A 381 -16.44 -16.26 -44.91
N ASP A 382 -15.19 -16.68 -44.81
CA ASP A 382 -14.74 -17.81 -43.99
C ASP A 382 -14.09 -17.24 -42.73
N TYR A 383 -14.46 -17.72 -41.55
CA TYR A 383 -13.99 -17.20 -40.27
C TYR A 383 -13.57 -18.31 -39.31
N SER A 384 -12.58 -18.01 -38.46
CA SER A 384 -12.11 -18.91 -37.40
C SER A 384 -11.97 -18.14 -36.08
N ILE A 385 -12.36 -18.79 -34.99
CA ILE A 385 -12.25 -18.31 -33.62
C ILE A 385 -11.27 -19.22 -32.89
N MET A 386 -10.17 -18.65 -32.40
CA MET A 386 -9.06 -19.36 -31.77
C MET A 386 -8.94 -19.01 -30.28
N GLY A 387 -8.47 -19.97 -29.49
CA GLY A 387 -8.14 -19.78 -28.08
C GLY A 387 -6.82 -19.05 -27.85
N ALA A 388 -6.51 -18.80 -26.57
CA ALA A 388 -5.21 -18.24 -26.15
C ALA A 388 -4.00 -19.10 -26.57
N ASP A 389 -4.22 -20.40 -26.84
CA ASP A 389 -3.23 -21.34 -27.36
C ASP A 389 -3.15 -21.37 -28.90
N TYR A 390 -3.82 -20.44 -29.60
CA TYR A 390 -3.94 -20.33 -31.06
C TYR A 390 -4.54 -21.56 -31.77
N LYS A 391 -5.18 -22.49 -31.05
CA LYS A 391 -5.97 -23.56 -31.67
C LYS A 391 -7.36 -23.04 -32.03
N GLU A 392 -7.86 -23.47 -33.18
CA GLU A 392 -9.23 -23.21 -33.63
C GLU A 392 -10.23 -23.91 -32.69
N ILE A 393 -11.11 -23.12 -32.06
CA ILE A 393 -12.20 -23.57 -31.19
C ILE A 393 -13.49 -23.73 -32.00
N ASP A 394 -13.75 -22.78 -32.88
CA ASP A 394 -14.94 -22.72 -33.73
C ASP A 394 -14.61 -22.01 -35.05
N GLY A 395 -15.37 -22.29 -36.10
CA GLY A 395 -15.11 -21.73 -37.42
C GLY A 395 -16.15 -22.15 -38.46
N GLY A 396 -16.31 -21.34 -39.50
CA GLY A 396 -17.31 -21.61 -40.53
C GLY A 396 -17.45 -20.52 -41.58
N VAL A 397 -18.48 -20.67 -42.42
CA VAL A 397 -18.74 -19.78 -43.56
C VAL A 397 -19.98 -18.92 -43.30
N TYR A 398 -19.81 -17.61 -43.37
CA TYR A 398 -20.85 -16.60 -43.36
C TYR A 398 -21.34 -16.37 -44.80
N ASP A 399 -22.42 -17.09 -45.18
CA ASP A 399 -23.00 -17.16 -46.53
C ASP A 399 -23.78 -15.90 -46.96
N ASN A 400 -23.15 -14.72 -46.97
CA ASN A 400 -23.77 -13.48 -47.44
C ASN A 400 -22.76 -12.50 -48.08
N PRO A 401 -22.60 -12.50 -49.42
CA PRO A 401 -21.63 -11.65 -50.12
C PRO A 401 -22.16 -10.24 -50.44
N ASP A 402 -23.38 -9.89 -50.01
CA ASP A 402 -23.99 -8.56 -50.22
C ASP A 402 -23.64 -7.56 -49.10
N VAL A 403 -23.01 -8.01 -48.00
CA VAL A 403 -22.48 -7.18 -46.90
C VAL A 403 -20.95 -7.08 -46.97
N SER A 404 -20.36 -6.07 -46.32
CA SER A 404 -18.91 -5.94 -46.23
C SER A 404 -18.29 -6.87 -45.18
N ILE A 405 -17.00 -7.17 -45.31
CA ILE A 405 -16.26 -8.03 -44.36
C ILE A 405 -16.34 -7.52 -42.91
N ARG A 406 -16.43 -6.19 -42.71
CA ARG A 406 -16.61 -5.58 -41.38
C ARG A 406 -18.01 -5.78 -40.83
N GLU A 407 -19.05 -5.68 -41.66
CA GLU A 407 -20.43 -5.95 -41.25
C GLU A 407 -20.60 -7.44 -40.91
N ALA A 408 -20.00 -8.35 -41.70
CA ALA A 408 -19.95 -9.78 -41.38
C ALA A 408 -19.20 -10.06 -40.06
N PHE A 409 -18.09 -9.36 -39.82
CA PHE A 409 -17.34 -9.46 -38.57
C PHE A 409 -18.13 -8.94 -37.35
N ASP A 410 -18.78 -7.78 -37.46
CA ASP A 410 -19.60 -7.20 -36.39
C ASP A 410 -20.80 -8.10 -36.05
N ASP A 411 -21.42 -8.75 -37.04
CA ASP A 411 -22.46 -9.76 -36.84
C ASP A 411 -21.92 -10.98 -36.06
N ILE A 412 -20.77 -11.54 -36.48
CA ILE A 412 -20.12 -12.68 -35.79
C ILE A 412 -19.75 -12.31 -34.34
N LEU A 413 -19.22 -11.10 -34.11
CA LEU A 413 -18.87 -10.61 -32.78
C LEU A 413 -20.11 -10.39 -31.90
N THR A 414 -21.21 -9.92 -32.49
CA THR A 414 -22.49 -9.75 -31.79
C THR A 414 -23.07 -11.11 -31.38
N ASP A 415 -23.11 -12.08 -32.29
CA ASP A 415 -23.51 -13.45 -32.00
C ASP A 415 -22.61 -14.08 -30.92
N LEU A 416 -21.30 -13.84 -30.93
CA LEU A 416 -20.36 -14.35 -29.92
C LEU A 416 -20.59 -13.76 -28.52
N LYS A 417 -21.08 -12.50 -28.43
CA LYS A 417 -21.45 -11.86 -27.17
C LYS A 417 -22.82 -12.33 -26.67
N ASP A 418 -23.82 -12.39 -27.54
CA ASP A 418 -25.22 -12.63 -27.19
C ASP A 418 -25.56 -14.11 -26.90
N ASN A 419 -24.80 -15.08 -27.42
CA ASN A 419 -25.29 -16.45 -27.57
C ASN A 419 -24.68 -17.46 -26.57
N PRO A 420 -25.49 -18.13 -25.72
CA PRO A 420 -25.01 -19.12 -24.75
C PRO A 420 -24.94 -20.53 -25.36
N PHE A 421 -24.10 -20.71 -26.39
CA PHE A 421 -23.83 -22.03 -26.95
C PHE A 421 -22.62 -22.71 -26.29
N ASP A 422 -22.79 -24.01 -26.01
CA ASP A 422 -21.97 -24.86 -25.15
C ASP A 422 -20.71 -25.39 -25.87
N ASN A 423 -20.00 -24.52 -26.61
CA ASN A 423 -18.79 -24.85 -27.37
C ASN A 423 -17.51 -24.15 -26.87
N GLY A 424 -17.61 -23.28 -25.86
CA GLY A 424 -16.47 -22.56 -25.28
C GLY A 424 -15.90 -21.41 -26.13
N ALA A 425 -16.48 -21.12 -27.30
CA ALA A 425 -16.01 -20.06 -28.19
C ALA A 425 -16.04 -18.67 -27.52
N LYS A 426 -17.07 -18.37 -26.72
CA LYS A 426 -17.20 -17.12 -25.97
C LYS A 426 -16.03 -16.85 -25.01
N GLY A 427 -15.43 -17.89 -24.41
CA GLY A 427 -14.33 -17.73 -23.46
C GLY A 427 -14.63 -16.76 -22.33
N ASN A 428 -13.70 -15.85 -22.08
CA ASN A 428 -13.83 -14.81 -21.07
C ASN A 428 -14.44 -13.50 -21.62
N ILE A 429 -14.95 -13.47 -22.86
CA ILE A 429 -15.47 -12.25 -23.50
C ILE A 429 -16.69 -11.70 -22.74
N ARG A 430 -16.57 -10.44 -22.33
CA ARG A 430 -17.60 -9.59 -21.72
C ARG A 430 -18.06 -8.50 -22.70
N ASP A 431 -19.20 -7.89 -22.40
CA ASP A 431 -19.85 -6.91 -23.28
C ASP A 431 -18.95 -5.70 -23.59
N ASN A 432 -18.13 -5.29 -22.62
CA ASN A 432 -17.27 -4.09 -22.67
C ASN A 432 -15.81 -4.38 -23.10
N ASP A 433 -15.44 -5.62 -23.43
CA ASP A 433 -14.04 -5.93 -23.75
C ASP A 433 -13.59 -5.26 -25.05
N GLU A 434 -12.36 -4.74 -25.03
CA GLU A 434 -11.75 -4.03 -26.16
C GLU A 434 -11.41 -4.98 -27.31
N LEU A 435 -11.70 -4.53 -28.53
CA LEU A 435 -11.40 -5.24 -29.77
C LEU A 435 -10.10 -4.68 -30.36
N ILE A 436 -9.00 -5.43 -30.22
CA ILE A 436 -7.67 -5.02 -30.64
C ILE A 436 -7.40 -5.54 -32.05
N PRO A 437 -7.16 -4.69 -33.07
CA PRO A 437 -6.77 -5.13 -34.40
C PRO A 437 -5.39 -5.76 -34.37
N ILE A 438 -5.23 -6.92 -35.03
CA ILE A 438 -3.96 -7.64 -35.12
C ILE A 438 -3.64 -8.00 -36.57
N ASP A 439 -2.38 -8.33 -36.84
CA ASP A 439 -1.94 -8.70 -38.18
C ASP A 439 -2.50 -10.08 -38.56
N TYR A 440 -3.19 -10.17 -39.70
CA TYR A 440 -3.78 -11.41 -40.19
C TYR A 440 -2.70 -12.45 -40.52
N ASP A 441 -1.69 -12.06 -41.30
CA ASP A 441 -0.58 -12.93 -41.68
C ASP A 441 0.15 -13.46 -40.43
N GLY A 442 0.47 -12.60 -39.46
CA GLY A 442 1.09 -13.00 -38.20
C GLY A 442 0.22 -13.82 -37.24
N LEU A 443 -1.11 -13.67 -37.27
CA LEU A 443 -2.03 -14.56 -36.55
C LEU A 443 -2.08 -15.93 -37.24
N MET A 444 -2.20 -15.96 -38.56
CA MET A 444 -2.21 -17.19 -39.33
C MET A 444 -0.88 -17.92 -39.26
N GLU A 445 0.27 -17.24 -39.21
CA GLU A 445 1.58 -17.86 -38.95
C GLU A 445 1.63 -18.50 -37.55
N LYS A 446 1.00 -17.92 -36.53
CA LYS A 446 0.91 -18.52 -35.18
C LYS A 446 -0.05 -19.70 -35.12
N ALA A 447 -1.22 -19.57 -35.73
CA ALA A 447 -2.19 -20.67 -35.85
C ALA A 447 -1.60 -21.82 -36.68
N GLU A 448 -0.89 -21.51 -37.77
CA GLU A 448 -0.09 -22.47 -38.52
C GLU A 448 1.10 -22.98 -37.71
N ALA A 449 1.74 -22.22 -36.82
CA ALA A 449 2.83 -22.72 -35.97
C ALA A 449 2.33 -23.69 -34.89
N VAL A 450 1.12 -23.50 -34.36
CA VAL A 450 0.49 -24.44 -33.40
C VAL A 450 -0.10 -25.65 -34.11
N ASN A 451 -0.65 -25.49 -35.31
CA ASN A 451 -1.06 -26.60 -36.17
C ASN A 451 0.13 -27.27 -36.87
N THR A 452 1.28 -26.59 -36.95
CA THR A 452 2.62 -27.15 -37.16
C THR A 452 3.06 -27.75 -35.83
N ILE A 453 2.36 -28.83 -35.50
CA ILE A 453 3.04 -30.08 -35.24
C ILE A 453 4.38 -30.07 -36.02
N GLU A 454 5.51 -29.84 -35.32
CA GLU A 454 6.82 -30.29 -35.81
C GLU A 454 6.57 -31.70 -36.34
N PRO A 455 6.68 -31.95 -37.66
CA PRO A 455 5.90 -32.98 -38.33
C PRO A 455 6.11 -34.28 -37.59
N GLN A 456 5.12 -34.66 -36.77
CA GLN A 456 5.35 -35.56 -35.64
C GLN A 456 5.97 -36.76 -36.28
N ALA A 457 7.22 -37.05 -35.91
CA ALA A 457 7.91 -38.16 -36.49
C ALA A 457 6.94 -39.34 -36.39
N GLN A 458 6.89 -40.19 -37.42
CA GLN A 458 6.12 -41.43 -37.35
C GLN A 458 6.85 -42.39 -36.40
N GLY A 459 7.00 -41.93 -35.15
CA GLY A 459 7.55 -42.61 -34.03
C GLY A 459 6.59 -43.70 -33.63
N THR A 460 7.19 -44.76 -33.14
CA THR A 460 6.51 -45.83 -32.46
C THR A 460 5.67 -45.28 -31.31
N VAL A 461 4.67 -46.06 -30.89
CA VAL A 461 3.84 -45.74 -29.71
C VAL A 461 4.70 -45.42 -28.48
N VAL A 462 5.87 -46.08 -28.38
CA VAL A 462 6.84 -45.91 -27.30
C VAL A 462 7.54 -44.55 -27.37
N GLU A 463 8.03 -44.13 -28.56
CA GLU A 463 8.70 -42.83 -28.73
C GLU A 463 7.76 -41.66 -28.39
N ASN A 464 6.51 -41.72 -28.85
CA ASN A 464 5.51 -40.69 -28.54
C ASN A 464 5.16 -40.66 -27.04
N PHE A 465 5.06 -41.83 -26.39
CA PHE A 465 4.82 -41.91 -24.95
C PHE A 465 5.99 -41.32 -24.15
N LYS A 466 7.24 -41.64 -24.52
CA LYS A 466 8.46 -41.10 -23.87
C LYS A 466 8.62 -39.59 -24.09
N ALA A 467 8.30 -39.08 -25.28
CA ALA A 467 8.30 -37.64 -25.55
C ALA A 467 7.32 -36.90 -24.62
N LYS A 468 6.07 -37.38 -24.52
CA LYS A 468 5.06 -36.83 -23.58
C LYS A 468 5.48 -36.98 -22.12
N THR A 469 6.21 -38.03 -21.76
CA THR A 469 6.80 -38.17 -20.42
C THR A 469 7.87 -37.12 -20.16
N ASN A 470 8.73 -36.80 -21.13
CA ASN A 470 9.77 -35.79 -20.97
C ASN A 470 9.22 -34.36 -20.83
N GLU A 471 8.00 -34.10 -21.31
CA GLU A 471 7.30 -32.81 -21.15
C GLU A 471 6.64 -32.66 -19.76
N LEU A 472 6.12 -33.75 -19.18
CA LEU A 472 5.24 -33.72 -18.00
C LEU A 472 5.86 -34.30 -16.72
N PHE A 473 7.14 -34.70 -16.75
CA PHE A 473 7.82 -35.32 -15.62
C PHE A 473 8.57 -34.29 -14.76
N HIS A 474 8.27 -34.23 -13.47
CA HIS A 474 9.03 -33.43 -12.51
C HIS A 474 10.37 -34.11 -12.16
N GLU A 475 11.49 -33.40 -12.35
CA GLU A 475 12.83 -33.94 -12.16
C GLU A 475 13.07 -34.51 -10.75
N ILE A 476 13.71 -35.68 -10.67
CA ILE A 476 14.09 -36.32 -9.40
C ILE A 476 15.62 -36.26 -9.28
N SER A 477 16.13 -35.43 -8.36
CA SER A 477 17.58 -35.27 -8.12
C SER A 477 18.37 -34.97 -9.40
N GLU A 478 17.92 -33.97 -10.15
CA GLU A 478 18.56 -33.48 -11.38
C GLU A 478 18.62 -34.53 -12.52
N MET A 479 17.85 -35.62 -12.42
CA MET A 479 17.76 -36.67 -13.46
C MET A 479 16.47 -36.54 -14.28
N ASN A 480 16.63 -36.59 -15.61
CA ASN A 480 15.51 -36.67 -16.55
C ASN A 480 15.03 -38.13 -16.77
N PRO A 481 13.86 -38.36 -17.40
CA PRO A 481 13.33 -39.71 -17.64
C PRO A 481 14.28 -40.65 -18.38
N ALA A 482 15.05 -40.17 -19.36
CA ALA A 482 15.98 -41.02 -20.12
C ALA A 482 17.17 -41.50 -19.28
N GLU A 483 17.65 -40.67 -18.36
CA GLU A 483 18.71 -41.03 -17.40
C GLU A 483 18.20 -42.02 -16.35
N ILE A 484 16.93 -41.91 -15.95
CA ILE A 484 16.24 -42.89 -15.10
C ILE A 484 16.10 -44.23 -15.83
N GLU A 485 15.65 -44.24 -17.09
CA GLU A 485 15.52 -45.45 -17.92
C GLU A 485 16.86 -46.19 -18.05
N GLU A 486 17.95 -45.47 -18.38
CA GLU A 486 19.28 -46.07 -18.52
C GLU A 486 19.85 -46.54 -17.16
N THR A 487 19.53 -45.85 -16.06
CA THR A 487 19.91 -46.27 -14.70
C THR A 487 19.21 -47.57 -14.29
N VAL A 488 17.90 -47.67 -14.52
CA VAL A 488 17.12 -48.90 -14.25
C VAL A 488 17.59 -50.05 -15.14
N LYS A 489 17.85 -49.78 -16.42
CA LYS A 489 18.41 -50.76 -17.36
C LYS A 489 19.76 -51.32 -16.92
N CYS A 490 20.66 -50.47 -16.43
CA CYS A 490 21.94 -50.90 -15.84
C CYS A 490 21.73 -51.77 -14.60
N HIS A 491 20.77 -51.42 -13.73
CA HIS A 491 20.44 -52.18 -12.53
C HIS A 491 19.86 -53.57 -12.86
N VAL A 492 18.87 -53.63 -13.76
CA VAL A 492 18.25 -54.88 -14.21
C VAL A 492 19.27 -55.79 -14.88
N GLN A 493 20.15 -55.26 -15.74
CA GLN A 493 21.19 -56.08 -16.38
C GLN A 493 22.13 -56.71 -15.34
N ALA A 494 22.51 -55.97 -14.29
CA ALA A 494 23.35 -56.51 -13.23
C ALA A 494 22.65 -57.64 -12.44
N GLN A 495 21.35 -57.49 -12.16
CA GLN A 495 20.56 -58.51 -11.47
C GLN A 495 20.32 -59.78 -12.32
N LEU A 496 20.15 -59.62 -13.64
CA LEU A 496 20.10 -60.74 -14.59
C LEU A 496 21.42 -61.53 -14.61
N ASP A 497 22.54 -60.82 -14.71
CA ASP A 497 23.90 -61.39 -14.72
C ASP A 497 24.23 -62.12 -13.39
N GLU A 498 23.86 -61.54 -12.24
CA GLU A 498 24.08 -62.15 -10.92
C GLU A 498 23.18 -63.38 -10.68
N SER A 499 21.92 -63.30 -11.09
CA SER A 499 20.95 -64.40 -10.95
C SER A 499 21.18 -65.53 -11.95
N GLY A 500 21.95 -65.28 -13.02
CA GLY A 500 22.18 -66.23 -14.12
C GLY A 500 20.93 -66.47 -14.97
N ILE A 501 20.07 -65.45 -15.09
CA ILE A 501 18.84 -65.51 -15.88
C ILE A 501 19.16 -65.17 -17.35
N ASP A 502 18.72 -66.05 -18.27
CA ASP A 502 18.87 -65.84 -19.71
C ASP A 502 17.73 -64.93 -20.21
N ALA A 503 17.99 -63.61 -20.23
CA ALA A 503 17.05 -62.59 -20.69
C ALA A 503 17.77 -61.43 -21.37
N GLU A 504 17.12 -60.86 -22.39
CA GLU A 504 17.60 -59.68 -23.12
C GLU A 504 16.62 -58.50 -22.90
N ILE A 505 17.13 -57.35 -22.46
CA ILE A 505 16.33 -56.12 -22.30
C ILE A 505 16.05 -55.55 -23.70
N VAL A 506 14.78 -55.41 -24.05
CA VAL A 506 14.33 -54.86 -25.33
C VAL A 506 14.30 -53.34 -25.27
N ASP A 507 13.56 -52.78 -24.30
CA ASP A 507 13.47 -51.35 -24.02
C ASP A 507 12.92 -51.13 -22.58
N VAL A 508 13.03 -49.91 -22.07
CA VAL A 508 12.64 -49.47 -20.72
C VAL A 508 11.84 -48.18 -20.83
N ALA A 509 10.79 -47.97 -20.03
CA ALA A 509 10.02 -46.71 -20.01
C ALA A 509 9.63 -46.30 -18.59
N VAL A 510 9.78 -45.02 -18.23
CA VAL A 510 9.18 -44.49 -16.99
C VAL A 510 7.65 -44.43 -17.15
N VAL A 511 6.93 -45.01 -16.19
CA VAL A 511 5.45 -45.11 -16.20
C VAL A 511 4.88 -44.63 -14.87
N GLY A 512 3.60 -44.90 -14.61
CA GLY A 512 2.95 -44.54 -13.35
C GLY A 512 2.62 -43.05 -13.23
N SER A 513 2.32 -42.60 -12.01
CA SER A 513 1.80 -41.25 -11.76
C SER A 513 2.74 -40.13 -12.24
N ARG A 514 4.06 -40.31 -12.02
CA ARG A 514 5.09 -39.32 -12.36
C ARG A 514 5.29 -39.06 -13.83
N CYS A 515 4.99 -40.01 -14.72
CA CYS A 515 5.18 -39.78 -16.14
C CYS A 515 4.16 -38.78 -16.74
N ARG A 516 3.17 -38.33 -15.97
CA ARG A 516 2.14 -37.34 -16.39
C ARG A 516 1.89 -36.23 -15.35
N GLY A 517 2.79 -36.05 -14.37
CA GLY A 517 2.64 -35.04 -13.31
C GLY A 517 1.48 -35.31 -12.34
N LEU A 518 1.09 -36.57 -12.13
CA LEU A 518 -0.07 -36.99 -11.34
C LEU A 518 0.30 -37.55 -9.95
N GLU A 519 1.57 -37.46 -9.55
CA GLU A 519 2.08 -38.00 -8.30
C GLU A 519 1.63 -37.24 -7.04
N GLN A 520 1.84 -37.89 -5.88
CA GLN A 520 1.55 -37.36 -4.56
C GLN A 520 2.82 -37.39 -3.69
N GLU A 521 2.77 -36.71 -2.53
CA GLU A 521 3.84 -36.78 -1.55
C GLU A 521 4.03 -38.25 -1.09
N GLY A 522 5.24 -38.78 -1.29
CA GLY A 522 5.58 -40.16 -0.98
C GLY A 522 5.23 -41.21 -2.05
N SER A 523 4.74 -40.82 -3.24
CA SER A 523 4.62 -41.76 -4.37
C SER A 523 5.95 -42.42 -4.74
N ASP A 524 5.89 -43.61 -5.32
CA ASP A 524 6.99 -44.41 -5.90
C ASP A 524 7.20 -44.15 -7.41
N LEU A 525 8.38 -44.51 -7.92
CA LEU A 525 8.77 -44.31 -9.31
C LEU A 525 8.63 -45.61 -10.09
N ASP A 526 7.50 -45.79 -10.78
CA ASP A 526 7.27 -46.96 -11.62
C ASP A 526 8.10 -46.92 -12.91
N VAL A 527 8.78 -48.02 -13.23
CA VAL A 527 9.51 -48.17 -14.50
C VAL A 527 9.21 -49.52 -15.13
N ALA A 528 8.65 -49.51 -16.35
CA ALA A 528 8.35 -50.70 -17.12
C ALA A 528 9.59 -51.17 -17.90
N VAL A 529 9.90 -52.47 -17.87
CA VAL A 529 11.08 -53.05 -18.52
C VAL A 529 10.66 -54.21 -19.40
N GLU A 530 10.80 -54.08 -20.73
CA GLU A 530 10.47 -55.16 -21.67
C GLU A 530 11.63 -56.15 -21.78
N LEU A 531 11.33 -57.44 -21.56
CA LEU A 531 12.30 -58.52 -21.55
C LEU A 531 11.93 -59.63 -22.55
N SER A 532 12.91 -59.99 -23.37
CA SER A 532 12.89 -61.20 -24.20
C SER A 532 13.48 -62.36 -23.39
N THR A 533 12.61 -63.17 -22.79
CA THR A 533 13.00 -64.36 -22.00
C THR A 533 11.89 -65.42 -21.95
N SER A 534 12.21 -66.60 -21.42
CA SER A 534 11.24 -67.63 -21.04
C SER A 534 10.93 -67.66 -19.53
N GLU A 535 11.59 -66.83 -18.74
CA GLU A 535 11.28 -66.70 -17.31
C GLU A 535 9.91 -66.03 -17.07
N ARG A 536 9.35 -66.25 -15.88
CA ARG A 536 8.01 -65.74 -15.53
C ARG A 536 8.15 -64.34 -14.93
N GLU A 537 7.31 -63.40 -15.38
CA GLU A 537 7.26 -62.01 -14.89
C GLU A 537 7.20 -61.88 -13.35
N ASP A 538 6.56 -62.81 -12.63
CA ASP A 538 6.56 -62.80 -11.16
C ASP A 538 7.93 -63.13 -10.54
N VAL A 539 8.71 -64.01 -11.17
CA VAL A 539 10.10 -64.29 -10.75
C VAL A 539 11.00 -63.10 -11.06
N LEU A 540 10.80 -62.46 -12.21
CA LEU A 540 11.54 -61.27 -12.62
C LEU A 540 11.24 -60.10 -11.66
N PHE A 541 9.97 -59.86 -11.32
CA PHE A 541 9.55 -58.81 -10.39
C PHE A 541 10.15 -59.02 -8.99
N ASP A 542 10.08 -60.24 -8.45
CA ASP A 542 10.70 -60.61 -7.16
C ASP A 542 12.23 -60.45 -7.19
N THR A 543 12.86 -60.69 -8.35
CA THR A 543 14.31 -60.53 -8.54
C THR A 543 14.72 -59.06 -8.56
N PHE A 544 13.98 -58.22 -9.29
CA PHE A 544 14.37 -56.82 -9.50
C PHE A 544 14.03 -55.92 -8.32
N ASN A 545 12.93 -56.20 -7.61
CA ASN A 545 12.49 -55.42 -6.45
C ASN A 545 12.93 -56.01 -5.09
N GLY A 546 13.72 -57.10 -5.11
CA GLY A 546 14.21 -57.76 -3.90
C GLY A 546 15.18 -56.89 -3.08
N ASP A 547 16.09 -56.19 -3.75
CA ASP A 547 16.91 -55.12 -3.20
C ASP A 547 16.40 -53.79 -3.74
N ALA A 548 15.69 -53.01 -2.91
CA ALA A 548 14.98 -51.81 -3.35
C ALA A 548 15.91 -50.72 -3.92
N LEU A 549 15.86 -50.53 -5.24
CA LEU A 549 16.50 -49.40 -5.92
C LEU A 549 15.86 -48.08 -5.47
N HIS A 550 16.69 -47.08 -5.24
CA HIS A 550 16.24 -45.71 -4.93
C HIS A 550 16.96 -44.72 -5.84
N ILE A 551 16.20 -43.82 -6.47
CA ILE A 551 16.72 -42.70 -7.26
C ILE A 551 16.25 -41.42 -6.56
N GLY A 552 17.18 -40.54 -6.20
CA GLY A 552 16.88 -39.29 -5.48
C GLY A 552 16.13 -39.45 -4.14
N GLY A 553 16.26 -40.61 -3.48
CA GLY A 553 15.51 -40.92 -2.25
C GLY A 553 14.09 -41.48 -2.50
N VAL A 554 13.60 -41.47 -3.74
CA VAL A 554 12.35 -42.12 -4.16
C VAL A 554 12.62 -43.59 -4.44
N LYS A 555 11.77 -44.48 -3.92
CA LYS A 555 11.79 -45.92 -4.20
C LYS A 555 11.36 -46.16 -5.66
N VAL A 556 12.10 -47.01 -6.38
CA VAL A 556 11.82 -47.36 -7.78
C VAL A 556 11.19 -48.74 -7.84
N ASP A 557 10.03 -48.85 -8.50
CA ASP A 557 9.27 -50.08 -8.65
C ASP A 557 9.40 -50.56 -10.10
N ILE A 558 10.17 -51.63 -10.27
CA ILE A 558 10.53 -52.16 -11.58
C ILE A 558 9.48 -53.18 -11.99
N ASN A 559 8.77 -52.88 -13.07
CA ASN A 559 7.66 -53.66 -13.61
C ASN A 559 8.10 -54.41 -14.89
N PRO A 560 8.60 -55.65 -14.79
CA PRO A 560 9.06 -56.40 -15.95
C PRO A 560 7.90 -56.97 -16.76
N ILE A 561 7.90 -56.71 -18.07
CA ILE A 561 6.90 -57.19 -19.01
C ILE A 561 7.55 -58.08 -20.08
N THR A 562 6.80 -59.07 -20.56
CA THR A 562 7.23 -60.01 -21.60
C THR A 562 6.18 -60.09 -22.71
N ALA A 563 6.64 -60.14 -23.96
CA ALA A 563 5.77 -60.19 -25.14
C ALA A 563 4.79 -61.39 -25.16
N GLN A 564 5.05 -62.44 -24.38
CA GLN A 564 4.21 -63.64 -24.29
C GLN A 564 3.10 -63.55 -23.23
N ARG A 565 3.16 -62.58 -22.29
CA ARG A 565 2.23 -62.48 -21.15
C ARG A 565 1.60 -61.10 -21.03
N THR A 566 2.37 -60.06 -20.74
CA THR A 566 1.86 -58.69 -20.61
C THR A 566 1.85 -57.92 -21.94
N GLY A 567 2.75 -58.29 -22.88
CA GLY A 567 2.88 -57.66 -24.19
C GLY A 567 4.21 -56.93 -24.36
N THR A 568 4.35 -56.22 -25.48
CA THR A 568 5.45 -55.26 -25.71
C THR A 568 5.07 -53.87 -25.20
N LEU A 569 6.02 -52.96 -25.01
CA LEU A 569 5.75 -51.57 -24.64
C LEU A 569 4.77 -50.90 -25.62
N GLU A 570 4.87 -51.19 -26.92
CA GLU A 570 3.91 -50.71 -27.94
C GLU A 570 2.45 -51.06 -27.63
N THR A 571 2.22 -52.17 -26.93
CA THR A 571 0.87 -52.65 -26.54
C THR A 571 0.51 -52.36 -25.09
N TYR A 572 1.51 -52.16 -24.22
CA TYR A 572 1.32 -51.91 -22.80
C TYR A 572 1.11 -50.43 -22.50
N LEU A 573 1.91 -49.53 -23.09
CA LEU A 573 1.87 -48.10 -22.81
C LEU A 573 0.52 -47.42 -23.14
N PRO A 574 -0.25 -47.81 -24.17
CA PRO A 574 -1.61 -47.31 -24.36
C PRO A 574 -2.55 -47.62 -23.18
N GLN A 575 -2.40 -48.80 -22.56
CA GLN A 575 -3.21 -49.18 -21.38
C GLN A 575 -2.81 -48.39 -20.13
N VAL A 576 -1.55 -47.97 -20.05
CA VAL A 576 -1.05 -47.05 -19.01
C VAL A 576 -1.64 -45.66 -19.23
N GLU A 577 -1.69 -45.17 -20.46
CA GLU A 577 -2.29 -43.86 -20.78
C GLU A 577 -3.79 -43.84 -20.45
N ASP A 578 -4.56 -44.86 -20.86
CA ASP A 578 -5.99 -45.02 -20.54
C ASP A 578 -6.22 -45.02 -19.01
N TYR A 579 -5.33 -45.64 -18.24
CA TYR A 579 -5.41 -45.66 -16.77
C TYR A 579 -5.11 -44.29 -16.15
N LEU A 580 -4.03 -43.63 -16.58
CA LEU A 580 -3.62 -42.32 -16.04
C LEU A 580 -4.64 -41.23 -16.36
N GLU A 581 -5.29 -41.29 -17.53
CA GLU A 581 -6.36 -40.36 -17.87
C GLU A 581 -7.61 -40.60 -17.00
N GLY A 582 -7.94 -41.86 -16.70
CA GLY A 582 -8.98 -42.18 -15.72
C GLY A 582 -8.66 -41.68 -14.30
N VAL A 583 -7.39 -41.64 -13.91
CA VAL A 583 -6.94 -41.04 -12.63
C VAL A 583 -7.05 -39.52 -12.66
N ARG A 584 -6.69 -38.87 -13.77
CA ARG A 584 -6.87 -37.42 -13.99
C ARG A 584 -8.35 -37.04 -13.87
N GLU A 585 -9.22 -37.69 -14.65
CA GLU A 585 -10.68 -37.47 -14.62
C GLU A 585 -11.27 -37.66 -13.21
N ALA A 586 -10.79 -38.65 -12.46
CA ALA A 586 -11.25 -38.90 -11.09
C ALA A 586 -10.84 -37.77 -10.14
N ARG A 587 -9.59 -37.29 -10.25
CA ARG A 587 -9.06 -36.17 -9.46
C ARG A 587 -9.76 -34.86 -9.78
N GLU A 588 -10.04 -34.59 -11.07
CA GLU A 588 -10.82 -33.42 -11.49
C GLU A 588 -12.26 -33.47 -10.96
N LYS A 589 -12.92 -34.64 -11.03
CA LYS A 589 -14.26 -34.83 -10.44
C LYS A 589 -14.26 -34.71 -8.91
N GLU A 590 -13.20 -35.15 -8.23
CA GLU A 590 -13.02 -34.96 -6.79
C GLU A 590 -12.85 -33.47 -6.46
N LEU A 591 -12.00 -32.74 -7.21
CA LEU A 591 -11.81 -31.29 -7.07
C LEU A 591 -13.12 -30.50 -7.30
N VAL A 592 -13.88 -30.88 -8.34
CA VAL A 592 -15.20 -30.29 -8.65
C VAL A 592 -16.25 -30.65 -7.60
N SER A 593 -16.18 -31.83 -6.97
CA SER A 593 -17.07 -32.17 -5.86
C SER A 593 -16.74 -31.40 -4.57
N LEU A 594 -15.45 -31.16 -4.31
CA LEU A 594 -14.99 -30.36 -3.17
C LEU A 594 -15.37 -28.87 -3.31
N SER A 595 -15.38 -28.33 -4.54
CA SER A 595 -15.89 -26.96 -4.78
C SER A 595 -17.42 -26.87 -4.76
N GLN A 596 -18.15 -27.95 -5.04
CA GLN A 596 -19.62 -27.99 -4.97
C GLN A 596 -20.19 -28.28 -3.58
N GLU A 597 -19.39 -28.78 -2.63
CA GLU A 597 -19.81 -28.95 -1.23
C GLU A 597 -19.56 -27.70 -0.35
N GLN A 598 -18.84 -26.70 -0.86
CA GLN A 598 -18.95 -25.33 -0.34
C GLN A 598 -20.18 -24.68 -0.98
N ALA A 599 -21.21 -24.39 -0.18
CA ALA A 599 -22.25 -23.48 -0.61
C ALA A 599 -21.62 -22.10 -0.86
N GLU A 600 -21.86 -21.50 -2.02
CA GLU A 600 -21.38 -20.15 -2.34
C GLU A 600 -21.83 -19.19 -1.24
N THR A 601 -20.87 -18.66 -0.47
CA THR A 601 -21.17 -17.72 0.62
C THR A 601 -21.62 -16.39 0.03
N GLU A 602 -22.81 -15.94 0.38
CA GLU A 602 -23.34 -14.64 -0.04
C GLU A 602 -22.68 -13.55 0.81
N VAL A 603 -21.76 -12.79 0.20
CA VAL A 603 -21.17 -11.60 0.83
C VAL A 603 -22.01 -10.36 0.49
N THR A 604 -22.44 -9.65 1.52
CA THR A 604 -23.24 -8.42 1.41
C THR A 604 -22.72 -7.34 2.34
N LEU A 605 -23.22 -6.11 2.18
CA LEU A 605 -22.88 -4.96 3.01
C LEU A 605 -24.05 -4.57 3.92
N THR A 606 -23.72 -3.94 5.04
CA THR A 606 -24.63 -3.28 5.97
C THR A 606 -24.31 -1.78 6.04
N VAL A 607 -25.30 -0.96 6.37
CA VAL A 607 -25.10 0.47 6.64
C VAL A 607 -25.88 0.86 7.89
N ALA A 608 -25.21 1.45 8.87
CA ALA A 608 -25.79 1.85 10.15
C ALA A 608 -25.63 3.35 10.42
N GLU A 609 -26.65 3.98 10.99
CA GLU A 609 -26.54 5.32 11.61
C GLU A 609 -25.71 5.30 12.90
N CYS A 610 -25.61 4.13 13.54
CA CYS A 610 -24.82 3.89 14.74
C CYS A 610 -24.15 2.50 14.67
N GLY A 611 -22.85 2.43 14.39
CA GLY A 611 -22.08 1.18 14.39
C GLY A 611 -21.99 0.53 15.78
N GLU A 612 -21.87 1.34 16.85
CA GLU A 612 -21.85 0.82 18.24
C GLU A 612 -23.14 0.08 18.62
N PHE A 613 -24.27 0.49 18.03
CA PHE A 613 -25.60 -0.04 18.31
C PHE A 613 -26.46 0.03 17.04
N HIS A 614 -26.37 -0.96 16.15
CA HIS A 614 -27.13 -1.01 14.88
C HIS A 614 -28.66 -0.84 15.04
N ASN A 615 -29.20 -1.07 16.24
CA ASN A 615 -30.62 -0.84 16.56
C ASN A 615 -30.98 0.64 16.85
N LEU A 616 -30.02 1.57 16.81
CA LEU A 616 -30.16 2.97 17.21
C LEU A 616 -30.03 3.92 16.01
N GLY A 617 -31.12 4.04 15.24
CA GLY A 617 -31.21 4.93 14.08
C GLY A 617 -31.72 4.19 12.84
N GLU A 618 -31.32 4.64 11.66
CA GLU A 618 -31.50 3.90 10.40
C GLU A 618 -30.45 2.78 10.27
N PHE A 619 -30.89 1.60 9.83
CA PHE A 619 -30.04 0.42 9.59
C PHE A 619 -30.52 -0.31 8.34
N TYR A 620 -29.57 -0.75 7.52
CA TYR A 620 -29.79 -1.37 6.22
C TYR A 620 -28.89 -2.60 6.11
N GLU A 621 -29.44 -3.69 5.57
CA GLU A 621 -28.79 -5.01 5.48
C GLU A 621 -28.97 -5.58 4.07
N ASN A 622 -28.16 -6.57 3.70
CA ASN A 622 -28.21 -7.29 2.42
C ASN A 622 -27.97 -6.36 1.21
N ILE A 623 -27.11 -5.35 1.35
CA ILE A 623 -26.76 -4.43 0.27
C ILE A 623 -25.74 -5.12 -0.65
N PRO A 624 -25.99 -5.24 -1.97
CA PRO A 624 -25.17 -6.07 -2.85
C PRO A 624 -23.90 -5.38 -3.41
N THR A 625 -23.80 -4.04 -3.38
CA THR A 625 -22.67 -3.31 -3.96
C THR A 625 -22.16 -2.18 -3.08
N VAL A 626 -20.87 -1.85 -3.26
CA VAL A 626 -20.21 -0.74 -2.55
C VAL A 626 -20.84 0.60 -2.91
N GLU A 627 -21.20 0.85 -4.18
CA GLU A 627 -21.84 2.11 -4.57
C GLU A 627 -23.17 2.34 -3.86
N GLU A 628 -23.99 1.30 -3.68
CA GLU A 628 -25.26 1.43 -2.97
C GLU A 628 -25.04 1.70 -1.47
N ALA A 629 -24.12 0.95 -0.83
CA ALA A 629 -23.78 1.15 0.57
C ALA A 629 -23.22 2.56 0.83
N VAL A 630 -22.27 3.02 0.02
CA VAL A 630 -21.71 4.38 0.09
C VAL A 630 -22.78 5.44 -0.19
N ALA A 631 -23.70 5.22 -1.13
CA ALA A 631 -24.78 6.15 -1.41
C ALA A 631 -25.79 6.27 -0.26
N ILE A 632 -26.10 5.17 0.44
CA ILE A 632 -26.94 5.18 1.65
C ILE A 632 -26.21 5.87 2.79
N TRP A 633 -24.95 5.51 3.04
CA TRP A 633 -24.12 6.10 4.11
C TRP A 633 -23.95 7.61 3.94
N LYS A 634 -23.67 8.10 2.72
CA LYS A 634 -23.59 9.55 2.41
C LYS A 634 -24.93 10.30 2.52
N GLN A 635 -26.06 9.62 2.69
CA GLN A 635 -27.37 10.24 2.96
C GLN A 635 -27.68 10.41 4.45
N ILE A 636 -26.91 9.79 5.34
CA ILE A 636 -27.08 9.91 6.80
C ILE A 636 -26.67 11.35 7.21
N PRO A 637 -27.60 12.18 7.73
CA PRO A 637 -27.29 13.59 8.01
C PRO A 637 -26.34 13.72 9.20
N PRO A 638 -25.22 14.47 9.07
CA PRO A 638 -24.20 14.59 10.10
C PRO A 638 -24.70 15.31 11.37
N GLU A 639 -25.88 15.96 11.34
CA GLU A 639 -26.49 16.55 12.52
C GLU A 639 -27.23 15.54 13.42
N ARG A 640 -27.46 14.28 12.97
CA ARG A 640 -28.10 13.24 13.78
C ARG A 640 -27.07 12.53 14.66
N MET A 641 -26.88 13.04 15.87
CA MET A 641 -25.92 12.46 16.84
C MET A 641 -26.45 11.20 17.57
N ASN A 642 -27.09 10.27 16.86
CA ASN A 642 -27.53 8.99 17.44
C ASN A 642 -26.36 8.01 17.62
N GLY A 643 -25.33 8.10 16.77
CA GLY A 643 -24.12 7.28 16.85
C GLY A 643 -23.07 7.71 15.84
N ILE A 644 -22.06 6.85 15.65
CA ILE A 644 -21.10 6.96 14.55
C ILE A 644 -21.65 6.16 13.35
N PRO A 645 -21.86 6.78 12.17
CA PRO A 645 -22.32 6.06 11.00
C PRO A 645 -21.28 5.06 10.48
N ALA A 646 -21.70 3.86 10.13
CA ALA A 646 -20.82 2.76 9.74
C ALA A 646 -21.25 2.07 8.44
N ILE A 647 -20.30 1.43 7.77
CA ILE A 647 -20.54 0.45 6.70
C ILE A 647 -19.86 -0.85 7.12
N GLY A 648 -20.63 -1.92 7.25
CA GLY A 648 -20.13 -3.25 7.57
C GLY A 648 -20.22 -4.21 6.41
N ILE A 649 -19.52 -5.33 6.57
CA ILE A 649 -19.57 -6.49 5.68
C ILE A 649 -20.21 -7.66 6.41
N ASN A 650 -20.98 -8.49 5.71
CA ASN A 650 -21.64 -9.67 6.24
C ASN A 650 -21.49 -10.85 5.28
N ILE A 651 -21.05 -11.99 5.78
CA ILE A 651 -20.90 -13.24 5.04
C ILE A 651 -21.96 -14.22 5.54
N HIS A 652 -22.94 -14.51 4.68
CA HIS A 652 -23.98 -15.51 4.93
C HIS A 652 -23.66 -16.81 4.18
N THR A 653 -23.98 -17.97 4.78
CA THR A 653 -23.93 -19.26 4.08
C THR A 653 -25.35 -19.73 3.76
N PRO A 654 -25.79 -19.75 2.48
CA PRO A 654 -27.18 -20.06 2.13
C PRO A 654 -27.72 -21.34 2.76
N GLY A 655 -28.63 -21.18 3.72
CA GLY A 655 -29.28 -22.28 4.44
C GLY A 655 -28.86 -22.45 5.91
N THR A 656 -27.91 -21.67 6.43
CA THR A 656 -27.65 -21.54 7.87
C THR A 656 -28.64 -20.57 8.54
N GLU A 657 -28.64 -20.51 9.87
CA GLU A 657 -29.37 -19.46 10.61
C GLU A 657 -28.52 -18.18 10.71
N VAL A 658 -29.16 -17.00 10.72
CA VAL A 658 -28.50 -15.67 10.69
C VAL A 658 -27.49 -15.42 11.84
N PHE A 659 -27.55 -16.20 12.93
CA PHE A 659 -26.54 -16.10 14.00
C PHE A 659 -25.20 -16.79 13.65
N GLU A 660 -25.17 -17.57 12.58
CA GLU A 660 -23.97 -18.21 12.00
C GLU A 660 -23.29 -17.31 10.95
N ASP A 661 -23.92 -16.18 10.59
CA ASP A 661 -23.33 -15.17 9.71
C ASP A 661 -22.12 -14.51 10.40
N VAL A 662 -21.08 -14.23 9.60
CA VAL A 662 -19.91 -13.49 10.08
C VAL A 662 -19.95 -12.08 9.51
N GLY A 663 -20.11 -11.08 10.38
CA GLY A 663 -20.13 -9.68 9.98
C GLY A 663 -19.35 -8.76 10.91
N MET A 664 -18.86 -7.65 10.35
CA MET A 664 -18.11 -6.61 11.07
C MET A 664 -18.25 -5.25 10.38
N ASP A 665 -18.27 -4.17 11.16
CA ASP A 665 -18.21 -2.80 10.65
C ASP A 665 -16.77 -2.49 10.20
N ILE A 666 -16.59 -2.19 8.92
CA ILE A 666 -15.27 -1.93 8.30
C ILE A 666 -15.00 -0.43 8.18
N LEU A 667 -16.02 0.37 7.82
CA LEU A 667 -15.98 1.82 7.91
C LEU A 667 -16.69 2.26 9.19
N SER A 668 -16.06 3.09 10.00
CA SER A 668 -16.66 3.79 11.15
C SER A 668 -16.33 5.28 11.09
N GLY A 669 -17.34 6.11 10.84
CA GLY A 669 -17.14 7.56 10.69
C GLY A 669 -16.25 7.88 9.48
N ASN A 670 -15.14 8.57 9.69
CA ASN A 670 -14.17 8.90 8.64
C ASN A 670 -13.01 7.88 8.52
N ARG A 671 -13.16 6.67 9.07
CA ARG A 671 -12.07 5.71 9.27
C ARG A 671 -12.42 4.32 8.78
N ILE A 672 -11.55 3.73 7.95
CA ILE A 672 -11.63 2.33 7.53
C ILE A 672 -10.65 1.53 8.40
N ASP A 673 -11.14 0.55 9.14
CA ASP A 673 -10.34 -0.34 9.98
C ASP A 673 -10.00 -1.62 9.20
N LEU A 674 -8.73 -1.81 8.88
CA LEU A 674 -8.20 -3.03 8.25
C LEU A 674 -7.52 -3.95 9.28
N ASP A 675 -7.01 -3.43 10.39
CA ASP A 675 -6.39 -4.22 11.46
C ASP A 675 -7.41 -5.17 12.13
N ILE A 676 -8.69 -4.79 12.18
CA ILE A 676 -9.77 -5.65 12.68
C ILE A 676 -9.86 -7.00 11.93
N LEU A 677 -9.43 -7.05 10.67
CA LEU A 677 -9.46 -8.26 9.83
C LEU A 677 -8.48 -9.34 10.34
N GLU A 678 -7.41 -8.98 11.04
CA GLU A 678 -6.51 -9.95 11.68
C GLU A 678 -7.22 -10.79 12.77
N TYR A 679 -8.30 -10.24 13.34
CA TYR A 679 -9.10 -10.92 14.36
C TYR A 679 -10.30 -11.67 13.79
N ILE A 680 -10.54 -11.59 12.47
CA ILE A 680 -11.68 -12.24 11.79
C ILE A 680 -11.21 -12.99 10.53
N PRO A 681 -10.59 -14.18 10.69
CA PRO A 681 -10.03 -14.96 9.59
C PRO A 681 -11.05 -15.33 8.51
N ASP A 682 -12.34 -15.49 8.87
CA ASP A 682 -13.41 -15.83 7.93
C ASP A 682 -13.69 -14.70 6.93
N ILE A 683 -13.53 -13.42 7.34
CA ILE A 683 -13.61 -12.28 6.42
C ILE A 683 -12.28 -12.13 5.66
N LYS A 684 -11.15 -12.15 6.36
CA LYS A 684 -9.82 -11.97 5.77
C LYS A 684 -9.46 -13.03 4.71
N GLY A 685 -9.90 -14.27 4.93
CA GLY A 685 -9.69 -15.40 4.03
C GLY A 685 -10.71 -15.52 2.89
N ASN A 686 -11.80 -14.74 2.91
CA ASN A 686 -12.81 -14.78 1.87
C ASN A 686 -12.47 -13.79 0.74
N LEU A 687 -12.17 -14.32 -0.45
CA LEU A 687 -11.76 -13.53 -1.60
C LEU A 687 -12.80 -12.49 -2.04
N GLN A 688 -14.10 -12.83 -1.99
CA GLN A 688 -15.18 -11.90 -2.35
C GLN A 688 -15.31 -10.79 -1.30
N ALA A 689 -15.13 -11.11 -0.02
CA ALA A 689 -15.14 -10.12 1.05
C ALA A 689 -13.97 -9.13 0.94
N MET A 690 -12.76 -9.63 0.71
CA MET A 690 -11.58 -8.78 0.50
C MET A 690 -11.69 -7.92 -0.77
N GLU A 691 -12.30 -8.42 -1.84
CA GLU A 691 -12.56 -7.65 -3.06
C GLU A 691 -13.55 -6.49 -2.81
N ILE A 692 -14.62 -6.73 -2.03
CA ILE A 692 -15.58 -5.70 -1.61
C ILE A 692 -14.91 -4.64 -0.71
N ILE A 693 -14.06 -5.06 0.24
CA ILE A 693 -13.30 -4.13 1.11
C ILE A 693 -12.32 -3.29 0.28
N THR A 694 -11.63 -3.90 -0.68
CA THR A 694 -10.73 -3.20 -1.63
C THR A 694 -11.49 -2.15 -2.44
N GLU A 695 -12.70 -2.46 -2.88
CA GLU A 695 -13.57 -1.52 -3.60
C GLU A 695 -14.12 -0.40 -2.71
N LEU A 696 -14.43 -0.68 -1.45
CA LEU A 696 -14.81 0.34 -0.46
C LEU A 696 -13.67 1.35 -0.22
N VAL A 697 -12.43 0.87 -0.05
CA VAL A 697 -11.23 1.71 0.05
C VAL A 697 -10.99 2.50 -1.26
N ALA A 698 -11.26 1.90 -2.42
CA ALA A 698 -11.14 2.59 -3.71
C ALA A 698 -12.13 3.75 -3.85
N LYS A 699 -13.40 3.54 -3.45
CA LYS A 699 -14.50 4.53 -3.59
C LYS A 699 -14.56 5.59 -2.48
N LEU A 700 -13.79 5.43 -1.40
CA LEU A 700 -13.70 6.38 -0.30
C LEU A 700 -12.23 6.82 -0.05
N PRO A 701 -11.54 7.44 -1.04
CA PRO A 701 -10.15 7.89 -0.90
C PRO A 701 -9.94 8.99 0.15
N GLU A 702 -11.02 9.63 0.62
CA GLU A 702 -10.99 10.65 1.66
C GLU A 702 -10.95 10.11 3.10
N MET A 703 -11.01 8.78 3.29
CA MET A 703 -11.04 8.14 4.61
C MET A 703 -9.64 7.85 5.15
N GLU A 704 -9.48 7.94 6.46
CA GLU A 704 -8.28 7.48 7.16
C GLU A 704 -8.29 5.95 7.21
N ILE A 705 -7.18 5.31 6.86
CA ILE A 705 -7.01 3.86 7.00
C ILE A 705 -6.31 3.59 8.34
N ASP A 706 -6.89 2.74 9.20
CA ASP A 706 -6.18 2.12 10.33
C ASP A 706 -5.72 0.72 9.91
N GLY A 707 -4.46 0.41 10.19
CA GLY A 707 -3.83 -0.83 9.76
C GLY A 707 -3.11 -0.76 8.42
N HIS A 708 -2.50 -1.88 8.04
CA HIS A 708 -1.60 -1.96 6.88
C HIS A 708 -2.34 -2.29 5.58
N LEU A 709 -2.36 -1.35 4.62
CA LEU A 709 -2.76 -1.64 3.25
C LEU A 709 -1.62 -2.39 2.54
N SER A 710 -1.77 -3.68 2.25
CA SER A 710 -0.72 -4.47 1.58
C SER A 710 -0.49 -3.98 0.15
N GLU A 711 0.73 -4.11 -0.37
CA GLU A 711 1.12 -3.70 -1.74
C GLU A 711 0.16 -4.25 -2.82
N GLU A 712 -0.21 -5.53 -2.72
CA GLU A 712 -1.18 -6.17 -3.63
C GLU A 712 -2.57 -5.53 -3.57
N MET A 713 -3.03 -5.14 -2.37
CA MET A 713 -4.32 -4.49 -2.17
C MET A 713 -4.26 -3.02 -2.59
N GLU A 714 -3.16 -2.32 -2.32
CA GLU A 714 -2.93 -0.94 -2.74
C GLU A 714 -2.91 -0.83 -4.28
N ALA A 715 -2.24 -1.76 -4.97
CA ALA A 715 -2.25 -1.84 -6.42
C ALA A 715 -3.68 -2.02 -6.98
N LYS A 716 -4.48 -2.92 -6.39
CA LYS A 716 -5.89 -3.11 -6.77
C LYS A 716 -6.77 -1.89 -6.47
N VAL A 717 -6.53 -1.19 -5.36
CA VAL A 717 -7.19 0.08 -5.02
C VAL A 717 -6.93 1.11 -6.12
N TRP A 718 -5.69 1.24 -6.58
CA TRP A 718 -5.34 2.15 -7.67
C TRP A 718 -5.91 1.71 -9.03
N GLU A 719 -5.95 0.42 -9.33
CA GLU A 719 -6.66 -0.11 -10.51
C GLU A 719 -8.15 0.25 -10.50
N LYS A 720 -8.85 -0.01 -9.39
CA LYS A 720 -10.28 0.34 -9.23
C LYS A 720 -10.52 1.86 -9.30
N ARG A 721 -9.54 2.68 -8.90
CA ARG A 721 -9.61 4.15 -8.99
C ARG A 721 -9.38 4.68 -10.42
N MET A 722 -8.60 3.99 -11.28
CA MET A 722 -8.21 4.50 -12.61
C MET A 722 -9.33 5.18 -13.43
N PRO A 723 -10.58 4.66 -13.51
CA PRO A 723 -11.66 5.30 -14.26
C PRO A 723 -12.09 6.67 -13.72
N ASP A 724 -11.93 6.90 -12.41
CA ASP A 724 -12.36 8.11 -11.69
C ASP A 724 -11.22 9.16 -11.55
N LEU A 725 -9.98 8.83 -11.96
CA LEU A 725 -8.79 9.69 -11.87
C LEU A 725 -8.67 10.73 -12.99
N THR A 726 -7.95 11.83 -12.75
CA THR A 726 -7.59 12.77 -13.82
C THR A 726 -6.48 12.19 -14.71
N PRO A 727 -6.30 12.68 -15.96
CA PRO A 727 -5.23 12.19 -16.85
C PRO A 727 -3.80 12.38 -16.32
N ALA A 728 -3.58 13.23 -15.30
CA ALA A 728 -2.29 13.32 -14.61
C ALA A 728 -2.10 12.16 -13.61
N GLU A 729 -3.15 11.83 -12.86
CA GLU A 729 -3.12 10.73 -11.87
C GLU A 729 -3.12 9.36 -12.56
N GLN A 730 -3.84 9.19 -13.67
CA GLN A 730 -3.76 7.98 -14.51
C GLN A 730 -2.32 7.74 -15.00
N LEU A 731 -1.70 8.76 -15.60
CA LEU A 731 -0.30 8.68 -16.04
C LEU A 731 0.67 8.46 -14.86
N ALA A 732 0.38 8.99 -13.67
CA ALA A 732 1.17 8.74 -12.48
C ALA A 732 1.10 7.28 -12.02
N VAL A 733 -0.08 6.66 -12.03
CA VAL A 733 -0.26 5.22 -11.73
C VAL A 733 0.48 4.36 -12.77
N GLU A 734 0.39 4.68 -14.06
CA GLU A 734 1.12 3.93 -15.10
C GLU A 734 2.65 4.03 -14.91
N ILE A 735 3.17 5.23 -14.62
CA ILE A 735 4.60 5.47 -14.37
C ILE A 735 5.07 4.73 -13.11
N ASP A 736 4.31 4.81 -12.01
CA ASP A 736 4.64 4.15 -10.76
C ASP A 736 4.77 2.63 -10.93
N ARG A 737 3.77 1.99 -11.54
CA ARG A 737 3.78 0.54 -11.80
C ARG A 737 4.94 0.11 -12.71
N PHE A 738 5.36 0.97 -13.65
CA PHE A 738 6.55 0.73 -14.45
C PHE A 738 7.84 0.79 -13.60
N ILE A 739 7.97 1.76 -12.70
CA ILE A 739 9.16 1.86 -11.82
C ILE A 739 9.24 0.62 -10.91
N TYR A 740 8.12 0.22 -10.30
CA TYR A 740 8.03 -0.98 -9.45
C TYR A 740 8.45 -2.26 -10.20
N GLY A 741 8.01 -2.43 -11.45
CA GLY A 741 8.34 -3.57 -12.29
C GLY A 741 9.77 -3.56 -12.85
N TYR A 742 10.38 -2.38 -13.02
CA TYR A 742 11.72 -2.22 -13.58
C TYR A 742 12.84 -2.52 -12.56
N ASP A 743 12.72 -2.03 -11.33
CA ASP A 743 13.63 -2.41 -10.23
C ASP A 743 12.90 -2.32 -8.89
N THR A 744 12.28 -3.42 -8.48
CA THR A 744 11.53 -3.55 -7.23
C THR A 744 12.40 -3.31 -5.99
N ALA A 745 13.71 -3.63 -6.05
CA ALA A 745 14.61 -3.40 -4.92
C ALA A 745 14.91 -1.91 -4.76
N LEU A 746 15.18 -1.21 -5.87
CA LEU A 746 15.39 0.23 -5.87
C LEU A 746 14.09 1.00 -5.56
N TYR A 747 12.93 0.48 -5.92
CA TYR A 747 11.62 1.05 -5.56
C TYR A 747 11.45 1.09 -4.03
N HIS A 748 11.69 -0.04 -3.34
CA HIS A 748 11.59 -0.11 -1.87
C HIS A 748 12.66 0.70 -1.12
N ASP A 749 13.84 0.91 -1.70
CA ASP A 749 14.89 1.74 -1.09
C ASP A 749 14.61 3.26 -1.16
N ASN A 750 13.71 3.71 -2.05
CA ASN A 750 13.43 5.14 -2.27
C ASN A 750 12.02 5.58 -1.85
N ASN A 751 11.03 4.69 -1.84
CA ASN A 751 9.61 5.03 -1.69
C ASN A 751 9.01 4.45 -0.40
N GLN A 752 8.03 5.16 0.20
CA GLN A 752 7.31 4.71 1.40
C GLN A 752 6.01 3.94 1.09
N SER A 753 5.30 4.30 0.02
CA SER A 753 4.07 3.63 -0.44
C SER A 753 3.78 3.96 -1.91
N MET A 754 2.93 3.15 -2.58
CA MET A 754 2.46 3.47 -3.94
C MET A 754 1.60 4.75 -3.93
N THR A 755 0.76 4.94 -2.91
CA THR A 755 -0.08 6.13 -2.77
C THR A 755 0.72 7.43 -2.68
N GLU A 756 1.84 7.43 -1.95
CA GLU A 756 2.75 8.58 -1.91
C GLU A 756 3.42 8.83 -3.27
N ASN A 757 4.01 7.79 -3.89
CA ASN A 757 4.74 7.97 -5.15
C ASN A 757 3.82 8.41 -6.30
N VAL A 758 2.62 7.81 -6.43
CA VAL A 758 1.59 8.26 -7.39
C VAL A 758 1.19 9.72 -7.14
N SER A 759 1.11 10.16 -5.89
CA SER A 759 0.82 11.55 -5.54
C SER A 759 1.96 12.49 -5.96
N GLU A 760 3.21 12.14 -5.67
CA GLU A 760 4.39 12.93 -6.08
C GLU A 760 4.54 13.03 -7.60
N ILE A 761 4.40 11.91 -8.32
CA ILE A 761 4.44 11.88 -9.79
C ILE A 761 3.29 12.72 -10.36
N ALA A 762 2.08 12.61 -9.82
CA ALA A 762 0.94 13.42 -10.24
C ALA A 762 1.17 14.92 -10.01
N GLU A 763 1.80 15.32 -8.91
CA GLU A 763 2.20 16.71 -8.69
C GLU A 763 3.29 17.18 -9.67
N ALA A 764 4.33 16.37 -9.91
CA ALA A 764 5.38 16.69 -10.86
C ALA A 764 4.83 16.87 -12.30
N LEU A 765 3.89 16.01 -12.72
CA LEU A 765 3.14 16.13 -13.97
C LEU A 765 2.32 17.43 -14.04
N LYS A 766 1.59 17.77 -12.96
CA LYS A 766 0.82 19.02 -12.86
C LYS A 766 1.72 20.26 -12.91
N GLN A 767 2.89 20.22 -12.28
CA GLN A 767 3.87 21.31 -12.23
C GLN A 767 4.79 21.41 -13.47
N ARG A 768 4.81 20.37 -14.32
CA ARG A 768 5.76 20.16 -15.44
C ARG A 768 7.22 19.99 -15.00
N ASP A 769 7.46 19.50 -13.78
CA ASP A 769 8.82 19.14 -13.34
C ASP A 769 9.14 17.68 -13.72
N THR A 770 8.96 17.37 -15.00
CA THR A 770 9.06 16.00 -15.53
C THR A 770 10.45 15.70 -16.12
N ARG A 771 11.41 16.60 -15.92
CA ARG A 771 12.71 16.55 -16.58
C ARG A 771 13.52 15.32 -16.16
N ASP A 772 13.56 15.05 -14.87
CA ASP A 772 14.44 14.00 -14.34
C ASP A 772 13.83 12.61 -14.61
N MET A 773 12.50 12.47 -14.54
CA MET A 773 11.76 11.31 -15.07
C MET A 773 12.04 11.10 -16.57
N ALA A 774 11.98 12.15 -17.39
CA ALA A 774 12.25 12.04 -18.83
C ALA A 774 13.72 11.72 -19.16
N LEU A 775 14.68 12.09 -18.30
CA LEU A 775 16.06 11.64 -18.43
C LEU A 775 16.19 10.15 -18.11
N TRP A 776 15.58 9.70 -17.01
CA TRP A 776 15.58 8.30 -16.60
C TRP A 776 14.94 7.38 -17.66
N PHE A 777 13.77 7.73 -18.19
CA PHE A 777 13.15 6.98 -19.30
C PHE A 777 14.00 6.97 -20.58
N ALA A 778 14.75 8.05 -20.86
CA ALA A 778 15.63 8.10 -22.02
C ALA A 778 16.86 7.19 -21.87
N ASP A 779 17.41 7.09 -20.66
CA ASP A 779 18.49 6.15 -20.34
C ASP A 779 18.00 4.70 -20.44
N ILE A 780 16.81 4.37 -19.91
CA ILE A 780 16.19 3.04 -20.06
C ILE A 780 15.93 2.69 -21.52
N ALA A 781 15.38 3.62 -22.32
CA ALA A 781 15.11 3.41 -23.73
C ALA A 781 16.39 3.14 -24.56
N ALA A 782 17.56 3.62 -24.09
CA ALA A 782 18.86 3.37 -24.72
C ALA A 782 19.51 2.06 -24.25
N ASP A 783 19.61 1.86 -22.94
CA ASP A 783 20.50 0.87 -22.31
C ASP A 783 19.77 -0.27 -21.56
N GLY A 784 18.43 -0.21 -21.40
CA GLY A 784 17.63 -1.21 -20.66
C GLY A 784 17.78 -2.63 -21.20
N THR A 785 17.61 -3.66 -20.36
CA THR A 785 17.92 -5.04 -20.74
C THR A 785 16.86 -5.67 -21.63
N GLU A 786 15.58 -5.44 -21.36
CA GLU A 786 14.48 -6.10 -22.07
C GLU A 786 13.86 -5.24 -23.19
N ARG A 787 13.28 -5.92 -24.18
CA ARG A 787 12.70 -5.24 -25.36
C ARG A 787 11.43 -4.44 -25.01
N GLU A 788 10.59 -4.98 -24.13
CA GLU A 788 9.33 -4.33 -23.74
C GLU A 788 9.56 -3.15 -22.78
N GLU A 789 10.55 -3.23 -21.87
CA GLU A 789 10.96 -2.09 -21.01
C GLU A 789 11.31 -0.86 -21.84
N ARG A 790 12.17 -1.04 -22.86
CA ARG A 790 12.58 0.05 -23.76
C ARG A 790 11.38 0.65 -24.51
N LYS A 791 10.43 -0.19 -24.92
CA LYS A 791 9.23 0.21 -25.66
C LYS A 791 8.26 1.01 -24.77
N GLN A 792 8.01 0.56 -23.55
CA GLN A 792 7.22 1.29 -22.56
C GLN A 792 7.89 2.61 -22.16
N ALA A 793 9.21 2.63 -21.94
CA ALA A 793 9.95 3.86 -21.67
C ALA A 793 9.84 4.90 -22.81
N MET A 794 9.89 4.45 -24.08
CA MET A 794 9.63 5.32 -25.24
C MET A 794 8.17 5.82 -25.29
N GLU A 795 7.20 5.00 -24.89
CA GLU A 795 5.79 5.41 -24.79
C GLU A 795 5.59 6.49 -23.71
N PHE A 796 6.19 6.32 -22.52
CA PHE A 796 6.16 7.32 -21.45
C PHE A 796 6.81 8.63 -21.87
N LEU A 797 7.93 8.61 -22.60
CA LEU A 797 8.52 9.81 -23.19
C LEU A 797 7.55 10.54 -24.14
N GLY A 798 6.77 9.78 -24.92
CA GLY A 798 5.68 10.31 -25.74
C GLY A 798 4.59 10.98 -24.90
N LYS A 799 4.01 10.23 -23.95
CA LYS A 799 2.96 10.72 -23.03
C LYS A 799 3.40 11.99 -22.28
N LEU A 800 4.62 12.03 -21.75
CA LEU A 800 5.22 13.19 -21.08
C LEU A 800 5.40 14.41 -22.01
N ALA A 801 5.75 14.19 -23.28
CA ALA A 801 5.92 15.27 -24.26
C ALA A 801 4.58 15.85 -24.76
N GLU A 802 3.55 15.01 -24.86
CA GLU A 802 2.23 15.41 -25.33
C GLU A 802 1.37 16.06 -24.24
N TYR A 803 1.59 15.70 -22.96
CA TYR A 803 0.79 16.17 -21.83
C TYR A 803 0.74 17.71 -21.71
N LYS A 804 -0.48 18.25 -21.70
CA LYS A 804 -0.79 19.68 -21.57
C LYS A 804 -1.84 19.88 -20.47
N PRO A 805 -1.46 20.39 -19.28
CA PRO A 805 -2.41 20.56 -18.18
C PRO A 805 -3.53 21.55 -18.53
N LEU A 806 -4.75 21.16 -18.16
CA LEU A 806 -6.03 21.82 -18.48
C LEU A 806 -6.10 23.30 -18.06
N ALA A 807 -5.38 23.71 -17.01
CA ALA A 807 -5.38 25.08 -16.49
C ALA A 807 -4.99 26.15 -17.54
N LYS A 808 -4.23 25.78 -18.59
CA LYS A 808 -3.90 26.68 -19.71
C LYS A 808 -4.93 26.69 -20.84
N ILE A 809 -5.85 25.74 -20.88
CA ILE A 809 -6.94 25.71 -21.86
C ILE A 809 -8.01 26.72 -21.44
N GLU A 810 -8.43 26.73 -20.16
CA GLU A 810 -9.32 27.77 -19.64
C GLU A 810 -8.71 29.18 -19.77
N GLU A 811 -7.43 29.38 -19.41
CA GLU A 811 -6.74 30.67 -19.55
C GLU A 811 -6.66 31.16 -21.01
N MET A 812 -6.65 30.23 -21.98
CA MET A 812 -6.59 30.52 -23.42
C MET A 812 -7.99 30.67 -24.04
N GLU A 813 -9.00 29.99 -23.49
CA GLU A 813 -10.40 30.15 -23.88
C GLU A 813 -11.01 31.44 -23.33
N GLU A 814 -10.74 31.83 -22.08
CA GLU A 814 -11.10 33.16 -21.55
C GLU A 814 -10.48 34.30 -22.38
N GLN A 815 -9.28 34.09 -22.93
CA GLN A 815 -8.66 35.03 -23.88
C GLN A 815 -9.41 35.07 -25.22
N ASN A 816 -9.90 33.93 -25.72
CA ASN A 816 -10.70 33.86 -26.96
C ASN A 816 -12.11 34.45 -26.81
N TYR A 817 -12.79 34.25 -25.68
CA TYR A 817 -14.14 34.81 -25.43
C TYR A 817 -14.18 36.36 -25.40
N ASN A 818 -13.03 37.03 -25.31
CA ASN A 818 -12.91 38.48 -25.42
C ASN A 818 -12.86 39.02 -26.87
N MET A 819 -12.91 38.15 -27.88
CA MET A 819 -12.89 38.52 -29.30
C MET A 819 -14.17 38.13 -30.04
N ILE A 820 -14.73 39.07 -30.81
CA ILE A 820 -15.81 38.81 -31.80
C ILE A 820 -15.37 39.44 -33.12
N ASP A 821 -15.50 38.70 -34.23
CA ASP A 821 -15.08 39.11 -35.58
C ASP A 821 -13.62 39.62 -35.68
N ASN A 822 -12.69 38.98 -34.95
CA ASN A 822 -11.27 39.37 -34.86
C ASN A 822 -11.03 40.82 -34.38
N VAL A 823 -11.99 41.41 -33.67
CA VAL A 823 -11.86 42.72 -33.01
C VAL A 823 -12.15 42.56 -31.52
N LEU A 824 -11.29 43.13 -30.68
CA LEU A 824 -11.51 43.20 -29.23
C LEU A 824 -12.82 43.93 -28.94
N ASN A 825 -13.68 43.32 -28.12
CA ASN A 825 -14.93 43.94 -27.73
C ASN A 825 -14.67 45.16 -26.83
N ASN A 826 -14.95 46.36 -27.34
CA ASN A 826 -14.80 47.64 -26.62
C ASN A 826 -15.90 47.83 -25.56
N GLY A 827 -15.88 46.95 -24.55
CA GLY A 827 -16.65 47.00 -23.31
C GLY A 827 -15.84 46.65 -22.06
N ALA A 828 -14.69 45.96 -22.20
CA ALA A 828 -13.82 45.61 -21.07
C ALA A 828 -13.01 46.79 -20.48
N GLY A 829 -12.94 47.92 -21.17
CA GLY A 829 -12.12 49.08 -20.80
C GLY A 829 -12.43 49.73 -19.45
N GLU A 830 -13.67 49.64 -18.96
CA GLU A 830 -14.05 50.21 -17.64
C GLU A 830 -13.74 49.29 -16.43
N LYS A 831 -13.47 48.00 -16.64
CA LYS A 831 -12.98 47.11 -15.57
C LYS A 831 -11.46 47.18 -15.45
N ALA A 832 -10.73 47.16 -16.57
CA ALA A 832 -9.27 47.32 -16.59
C ALA A 832 -8.82 48.60 -15.84
N GLN A 833 -9.44 49.75 -16.10
CA GLN A 833 -9.11 51.01 -15.43
C GLN A 833 -9.50 51.07 -13.93
N LYS A 834 -10.33 50.15 -13.43
CA LYS A 834 -10.70 50.06 -12.01
C LYS A 834 -9.84 49.09 -11.21
N GLU A 835 -9.23 48.09 -11.85
CA GLU A 835 -8.27 47.21 -11.19
C GLU A 835 -6.84 47.77 -11.23
N GLU A 836 -6.44 48.51 -12.29
CA GLU A 836 -5.19 49.29 -12.29
C GLU A 836 -5.12 50.31 -11.14
N ASN A 837 -6.27 50.79 -10.64
CA ASN A 837 -6.35 51.73 -9.52
C ASN A 837 -6.52 51.07 -8.13
N LYS A 838 -6.41 49.74 -8.02
CA LYS A 838 -6.53 49.02 -6.73
C LYS A 838 -5.45 47.98 -6.42
N LYS A 839 -4.53 47.67 -7.34
CA LYS A 839 -3.34 46.83 -7.07
C LYS A 839 -2.03 47.58 -7.30
N ALA A 840 -1.65 48.37 -6.30
CA ALA A 840 -0.25 48.57 -5.89
C ALA A 840 -0.15 48.05 -4.45
N PRO A 841 0.85 47.22 -4.09
CA PRO A 841 2.26 47.57 -4.29
C PRO A 841 3.20 46.44 -4.80
N ASP A 842 4.43 46.87 -5.15
CA ASP A 842 5.73 46.19 -5.13
C ASP A 842 5.93 44.76 -5.70
N LYS A 843 6.63 44.69 -6.85
CA LYS A 843 7.62 43.66 -7.15
C LYS A 843 8.94 44.31 -7.64
N PRO A 844 10.12 43.70 -7.39
CA PRO A 844 11.42 44.38 -7.51
C PRO A 844 11.94 44.48 -8.96
N ALA A 845 12.65 45.57 -9.24
CA ALA A 845 13.24 45.82 -10.56
C ALA A 845 14.51 44.98 -10.83
N ALA A 846 14.56 44.36 -12.01
CA ALA A 846 15.76 43.70 -12.53
C ALA A 846 16.92 44.70 -12.71
N LYS A 847 18.13 44.31 -12.32
CA LYS A 847 19.32 45.17 -12.33
C LYS A 847 19.90 45.28 -13.75
N PRO A 848 20.26 46.49 -14.26
CA PRO A 848 20.93 46.63 -15.54
C PRO A 848 22.37 46.08 -15.49
N SER A 849 22.86 45.56 -16.62
CA SER A 849 24.14 44.84 -16.68
C SER A 849 25.36 45.72 -16.36
N LEU A 850 26.42 45.09 -15.84
CA LEU A 850 27.67 45.77 -15.43
C LEU A 850 28.34 46.56 -16.57
N LYS A 851 28.12 46.19 -17.83
CA LYS A 851 28.66 46.88 -19.02
C LYS A 851 28.05 48.28 -19.21
N ALA A 852 26.76 48.45 -18.89
CA ALA A 852 26.10 49.76 -18.94
C ALA A 852 26.61 50.69 -17.81
N ARG A 853 26.71 50.16 -16.59
CA ARG A 853 27.17 50.92 -15.41
C ARG A 853 28.62 51.41 -15.50
N LEU A 854 29.48 50.72 -16.26
CA LEU A 854 30.89 51.11 -16.41
C LEU A 854 31.11 52.19 -17.50
N ALA A 855 30.19 52.29 -18.47
CA ALA A 855 30.19 53.36 -19.48
C ALA A 855 29.69 54.69 -18.87
N GLU A 856 28.61 54.65 -18.09
CA GLU A 856 28.01 55.82 -17.44
C GLU A 856 28.96 56.48 -16.42
N LYS A 857 29.67 55.67 -15.62
CA LYS A 857 30.69 56.17 -14.68
C LYS A 857 31.93 56.79 -15.35
N LYS A 858 32.25 56.42 -16.60
CA LYS A 858 33.34 57.07 -17.36
C LYS A 858 32.94 58.45 -17.91
N ALA A 859 31.65 58.72 -18.10
CA ALA A 859 31.17 60.03 -18.56
C ALA A 859 31.05 61.06 -17.42
N GLN A 860 30.57 60.65 -16.23
CA GLN A 860 30.32 61.58 -15.13
C GLN A 860 31.58 62.16 -14.45
N VAL A 861 32.72 61.45 -14.49
CA VAL A 861 33.99 61.91 -13.89
C VAL A 861 34.61 63.11 -14.64
N ALA A 862 34.13 63.45 -15.84
CA ALA A 862 34.60 64.59 -16.62
C ALA A 862 33.82 65.91 -16.40
N GLY A 863 32.72 65.90 -15.63
CA GLY A 863 31.69 66.95 -15.70
C GLY A 863 31.49 67.88 -14.50
N GLN A 864 31.87 67.51 -13.28
CA GLN A 864 31.57 68.31 -12.07
C GLN A 864 32.73 69.20 -11.65
N GLY A 865 32.70 70.45 -12.14
CA GLY A 865 33.73 71.45 -11.86
C GLY A 865 33.25 72.90 -11.97
N ARG A 866 32.05 73.22 -11.47
CA ARG A 866 31.53 74.57 -11.14
C ARG A 866 30.13 74.49 -10.50
N GLU A 867 29.65 75.63 -9.97
CA GLU A 867 28.29 75.86 -9.45
C GLU A 867 27.98 75.27 -8.05
N GLN A 868 28.91 75.45 -7.11
CA GLN A 868 28.57 75.78 -5.71
C GLN A 868 28.78 77.29 -5.46
N GLU A 869 27.94 78.11 -6.08
CA GLU A 869 27.71 79.53 -5.72
C GLU A 869 26.29 79.88 -6.20
N GLU A 870 25.61 80.81 -5.53
CA GLU A 870 24.21 81.22 -5.81
C GLU A 870 23.07 80.20 -5.52
N ASN A 871 22.74 79.99 -4.22
CA ASN A 871 21.32 80.08 -3.80
C ASN A 871 21.05 80.34 -2.30
N ILE A 872 22.02 80.86 -1.54
CA ILE A 872 21.70 81.60 -0.30
C ILE A 872 21.20 83.01 -0.71
N LYS A 873 19.95 83.09 -1.16
CA LYS A 873 19.06 84.29 -1.25
C LYS A 873 17.87 83.98 -2.17
N ASN A 874 16.70 83.71 -1.58
CA ASN A 874 15.35 84.13 -2.06
C ASN A 874 14.17 83.39 -1.40
N LYS A 875 14.30 82.90 -0.16
CA LYS A 875 13.16 82.86 0.77
C LYS A 875 13.01 84.21 1.49
N GLN A 876 12.59 85.22 0.74
CA GLN A 876 11.97 86.44 1.27
C GLN A 876 10.91 86.92 0.29
N ARG A 877 9.73 87.27 0.84
CA ARG A 877 8.48 87.64 0.16
C ARG A 877 7.78 86.49 -0.56
N GLU A 878 6.47 86.34 -0.53
CA GLU A 878 5.33 86.75 0.32
C GLU A 878 4.11 86.48 -0.57
N MET A 879 3.07 85.87 0.00
CA MET A 879 1.80 85.44 -0.65
C MET A 879 1.92 84.25 -1.61
#